data_AF-A0A7G6AAT0-F1
#
_entry.id   AF-A0A7G6AAT0-F1
#
_cell.length_a   1.000
_cell.length_b   1.000
_cell.length_c   1.000
_cell.angle_alpha   90.00
_cell.angle_beta   90.00
_cell.angle_gamma   90.00
#
_symmetry.space_group_name_H-M   'P 1'
#
loop_
_entity.id
_entity.type
_entity.pdbx_description
1 polymer ?
#
loop_
_entity_poly.entity_id
_entity_poly.type
_entity_poly.pdbx_seq_one_letter_code
_entity_poly.pdbx_strand_id
1 'polypeptide(L)'
;MAVAGALRTHCRTDAALGWYERYFAPQDKDLRWSTCRVLRPSPNDPPEQPPTRGRGRDRAAQAGRGPTRATADTAARLGRRGGTGDACCDTGVGSAAEARRRSVLLAYLETLLESARAALCGDSAEAHALARLRLDAAARYLGPRPVTIRGDDASAPSTVAAFVARLAPLNPRLMELYDSLDDNLAALRHCLGKSRLAAPAPAAGSWWGESGMRRGWREPVEDCDDDGCCCPPGPYRFLFLLGRALETANEVRSFGAALLAAYEKGDAEFPAALRAGHERQLLNLSEELRRTEFRQADWQVQALMKSKEAAQTRRQYYADLVAGGLIAREQSYQFLTQAAMATRTAGNVVEGVSQAMNLIPDMTTGVAGVASTPVSVFQMPIGTKLAHAFAAAARILLTVADVQGTQSGLALTESGWDRREVDWLFQISVLDVEIEALERQILALERTRDGALRQLNNLVQQKQQAAELQDFLRDKFTNHALYLFLQRETAALHQRMYDIARCWALQAQRAYRLEREFNTRTFLPADTRDGLHEGLLAGERLATALRGMEKAYHDGNGRTLELSTRLSLRVDFPLAFLELKTTGRCEIAIPEWRFDREYPGHYMRRIRSVSLTIPCVAGPNTGVHCKLTLLGSATRVEPTLLDIEDCCPRECTCGCCAGRRYEAQPDDPRIVRRCGATESIATSHAQNDAGLFELNFRDERYLPFEYAGLVSLWRFELPAETNAFDTDTVTEVDCKFDYTAWEGGSVLREASWAAASNMLPGGGLRYFDWARDFSDAWHRFTAGFLADRRELCARRLALRMHRGMFPYLPGQRPVRMRRPEIWFEARTCEEGVRNVELEFVPDRDLPCGDDGETCCERYQLTCVASADWPCLFHGVLDYPFPYLEEDCARQIGEFVFPETVSAVRKAYLVCSYEAGAPQRCLAPADVCPEGCRTPC
;
A
#
# COMPACT_ATOMS: atom_id res chain seq x y z
N MET A 1 -14.09 51.96 -11.76
CA MET A 1 -13.31 51.48 -12.92
C MET A 1 -12.16 52.40 -13.28
N ALA A 2 -12.36 53.64 -13.76
CA ALA A 2 -11.24 54.53 -14.13
C ALA A 2 -10.25 54.79 -12.97
N VAL A 3 -10.75 55.08 -11.77
CA VAL A 3 -9.92 55.26 -10.55
C VAL A 3 -9.14 53.98 -10.21
N ALA A 4 -9.80 52.83 -10.22
CA ALA A 4 -9.16 51.54 -9.96
C ALA A 4 -8.12 51.17 -11.04
N GLY A 5 -8.38 51.50 -12.31
CA GLY A 5 -7.44 51.31 -13.42
C GLY A 5 -6.19 52.18 -13.30
N ALA A 6 -6.33 53.45 -12.94
CA ALA A 6 -5.19 54.33 -12.68
C ALA A 6 -4.37 53.87 -11.45
N LEU A 7 -5.04 53.43 -10.38
CA LEU A 7 -4.36 52.86 -9.21
C LEU A 7 -3.60 51.58 -9.55
N ARG A 8 -4.18 50.72 -10.40
CA ARG A 8 -3.54 49.52 -10.95
C ARG A 8 -2.27 49.87 -11.76
N THR A 9 -2.33 50.83 -12.68
CA THR A 9 -1.16 51.24 -13.48
C THR A 9 -0.03 51.87 -12.66
N HIS A 10 -0.37 52.43 -11.49
CA HIS A 10 0.61 52.95 -10.52
C HIS A 10 0.99 51.92 -9.43
N CYS A 11 0.73 50.63 -9.66
CA CYS A 11 1.06 49.52 -8.75
C CYS A 11 0.42 49.59 -7.35
N ARG A 12 -0.67 50.36 -7.16
CA ARG A 12 -1.43 50.45 -5.90
C ARG A 12 -2.60 49.45 -5.92
N THR A 13 -2.28 48.16 -5.92
CA THR A 13 -3.24 47.06 -6.13
C THR A 13 -4.28 46.92 -5.02
N ASP A 14 -3.91 47.05 -3.73
CA ASP A 14 -4.88 46.93 -2.63
C ASP A 14 -5.91 48.07 -2.63
N ALA A 15 -5.46 49.30 -2.93
CA ALA A 15 -6.36 50.44 -3.11
C ALA A 15 -7.28 50.22 -4.33
N ALA A 16 -6.76 49.65 -5.43
CA ALA A 16 -7.57 49.33 -6.61
C ALA A 16 -8.65 48.28 -6.30
N LEU A 17 -8.32 47.22 -5.54
CA LEU A 17 -9.27 46.20 -5.08
C LEU A 17 -10.41 46.81 -4.25
N GLY A 18 -10.10 47.69 -3.30
CA GLY A 18 -11.13 48.39 -2.51
C GLY A 18 -12.07 49.27 -3.33
N TRP A 19 -11.60 49.84 -4.45
CA TRP A 19 -12.46 50.58 -5.38
C TRP A 19 -13.37 49.68 -6.22
N TYR A 20 -12.95 48.46 -6.55
CA TYR A 20 -13.82 47.48 -7.21
C TYR A 20 -14.89 46.96 -6.25
N GLU A 21 -14.55 46.70 -4.99
CA GLU A 21 -15.47 46.19 -3.96
C GLU A 21 -16.63 47.14 -3.67
N ARG A 22 -16.40 48.46 -3.71
CA ARG A 22 -17.47 49.48 -3.63
C ARG A 22 -18.56 49.33 -4.68
N TYR A 23 -18.24 48.74 -5.84
CA TYR A 23 -19.19 48.50 -6.92
C TYR A 23 -19.70 47.05 -6.93
N PHE A 24 -18.79 46.09 -6.82
CA PHE A 24 -19.10 44.67 -6.86
C PHE A 24 -18.09 43.89 -6.01
N ALA A 25 -18.45 43.64 -4.75
CA ALA A 25 -17.74 42.70 -3.88
C ALA A 25 -18.05 41.25 -4.33
N PRO A 26 -17.04 40.44 -4.69
CA PRO A 26 -17.26 39.08 -5.20
C PRO A 26 -17.62 38.05 -4.10
N GLN A 27 -17.35 38.34 -2.82
CA GLN A 27 -17.57 37.41 -1.71
C GLN A 27 -19.05 37.13 -1.42
N ASP A 28 -19.93 38.12 -1.65
CA ASP A 28 -21.35 38.05 -1.25
C ASP A 28 -22.30 37.75 -2.43
N LYS A 29 -21.76 37.39 -3.60
CA LYS A 29 -22.54 37.30 -4.85
C LYS A 29 -22.30 36.00 -5.59
N ASP A 30 -23.30 35.56 -6.33
CA ASP A 30 -23.14 34.42 -7.24
C ASP A 30 -22.19 34.80 -8.39
N LEU A 31 -21.08 34.08 -8.48
CA LEU A 31 -20.02 34.26 -9.47
C LEU A 31 -20.14 33.32 -10.66
N ARG A 32 -21.21 32.52 -10.74
CA ARG A 32 -21.40 31.56 -11.84
C ARG A 32 -21.56 32.27 -13.19
N TRP A 33 -20.75 31.86 -14.16
CA TRP A 33 -20.75 32.41 -15.52
C TRP A 33 -21.81 31.78 -16.43
N SER A 34 -22.21 30.54 -16.16
CA SER A 34 -23.28 29.82 -16.85
C SER A 34 -23.82 28.69 -15.97
N THR A 35 -25.08 28.29 -16.18
CA THR A 35 -25.66 27.07 -15.60
C THR A 35 -26.03 26.13 -16.74
N CYS A 36 -25.36 24.98 -16.82
CA CYS A 36 -25.69 23.95 -17.79
C CYS A 36 -26.88 23.13 -17.27
N ARG A 37 -27.95 22.95 -18.05
CA ARG A 37 -28.99 21.97 -17.72
C ARG A 37 -28.38 20.58 -17.82
N VAL A 38 -28.15 19.94 -16.68
CA VAL A 38 -27.85 18.50 -16.65
C VAL A 38 -29.16 17.78 -16.94
N LEU A 39 -29.27 17.17 -18.13
CA LEU A 39 -30.32 16.19 -18.41
C LEU A 39 -30.11 15.00 -17.47
N ARG A 40 -30.88 14.94 -16.39
CA ARG A 40 -31.20 13.64 -15.78
C ARG A 40 -32.32 13.04 -16.64
N PRO A 41 -32.15 11.84 -17.22
CA PRO A 41 -33.26 11.18 -17.90
C PRO A 41 -34.36 10.88 -16.88
N SER A 42 -35.58 11.33 -17.17
CA SER A 42 -36.77 10.83 -16.47
C SER A 42 -37.16 9.46 -17.07
N PRO A 43 -37.76 8.53 -16.32
CA PRO A 43 -37.96 7.15 -16.79
C PRO A 43 -39.03 6.95 -17.88
N ASN A 44 -39.68 8.01 -18.39
CA ASN A 44 -40.98 7.87 -19.07
C ASN A 44 -41.08 8.40 -20.51
N ASP A 45 -39.98 8.69 -21.21
CA ASP A 45 -40.08 9.12 -22.62
C ASP A 45 -39.87 7.94 -23.60
N PRO A 46 -40.78 7.74 -24.59
CA PRO A 46 -40.70 6.63 -25.55
C PRO A 46 -39.65 6.88 -26.66
N PRO A 47 -39.16 5.84 -27.35
CA PRO A 47 -38.10 5.98 -28.34
C PRO A 47 -38.61 6.60 -29.66
N GLU A 48 -38.03 7.72 -30.09
CA GLU A 48 -38.35 8.36 -31.36
C GLU A 48 -37.73 7.61 -32.56
N GLN A 49 -38.57 7.32 -33.55
CA GLN A 49 -38.21 6.83 -34.89
C GLN A 49 -37.70 7.98 -35.77
N PRO A 50 -36.87 7.71 -36.81
CA PRO A 50 -36.32 8.76 -37.67
C PRO A 50 -37.34 9.21 -38.73
N PRO A 51 -37.52 10.52 -39.00
CA PRO A 51 -38.37 10.97 -40.08
C PRO A 51 -37.63 11.20 -41.39
N THR A 52 -38.40 10.97 -42.44
CA THR A 52 -38.10 10.93 -43.87
C THR A 52 -38.14 12.30 -44.54
N ARG A 53 -37.49 12.39 -45.72
CA ARG A 53 -37.46 13.55 -46.63
C ARG A 53 -38.86 13.90 -47.15
N GLY A 54 -39.23 15.18 -47.14
CA GLY A 54 -40.48 15.70 -47.71
C GLY A 54 -40.38 17.14 -48.22
N ARG A 55 -40.81 17.32 -49.47
CA ARG A 55 -40.84 18.52 -50.34
C ARG A 55 -41.41 19.81 -49.73
N GLY A 56 -40.89 20.93 -50.21
CA GLY A 56 -41.34 22.28 -49.89
C GLY A 56 -42.62 22.76 -50.57
N ARG A 57 -43.01 24.00 -50.26
CA ARG A 57 -43.86 24.86 -51.10
C ARG A 57 -43.82 26.32 -50.65
N ASP A 58 -43.94 27.15 -51.67
CA ASP A 58 -43.82 28.61 -51.74
C ASP A 58 -45.00 29.40 -51.12
N ARG A 59 -44.72 30.68 -50.79
CA ARG A 59 -45.49 31.92 -51.11
C ARG A 59 -45.06 33.03 -50.13
N ALA A 60 -44.35 34.08 -50.57
CA ALA A 60 -44.76 35.25 -51.36
C ALA A 60 -45.37 36.40 -50.53
N ALA A 61 -44.73 37.58 -50.68
CA ALA A 61 -45.31 38.90 -50.92
C ALA A 61 -45.01 40.04 -49.91
N GLN A 62 -44.39 41.09 -50.48
CA GLN A 62 -44.58 42.54 -50.26
C GLN A 62 -44.17 43.15 -48.91
N ALA A 63 -43.70 44.39 -48.77
CA ALA A 63 -43.13 45.45 -49.61
C ALA A 63 -42.86 46.62 -48.62
N GLY A 64 -41.87 47.48 -48.86
CA GLY A 64 -41.82 48.80 -48.19
C GLY A 64 -40.43 49.32 -47.83
N ARG A 65 -39.99 50.34 -48.56
CA ARG A 65 -38.74 51.10 -48.39
C ARG A 65 -38.81 52.14 -47.26
N GLY A 66 -37.65 52.47 -46.68
CA GLY A 66 -37.39 53.76 -46.02
C GLY A 66 -36.20 53.70 -45.04
N PRO A 67 -35.10 54.46 -45.25
CA PRO A 67 -33.90 54.37 -44.41
C PRO A 67 -33.95 55.39 -43.26
N THR A 68 -33.82 54.93 -42.03
CA THR A 68 -33.50 55.82 -40.89
C THR A 68 -32.46 55.16 -40.00
N ARG A 69 -31.36 55.88 -39.80
CA ARG A 69 -30.34 55.66 -38.76
C ARG A 69 -31.02 55.27 -37.45
N ALA A 70 -30.88 54.01 -37.06
CA ALA A 70 -31.16 53.53 -35.72
C ALA A 70 -29.92 52.79 -35.22
N THR A 71 -29.49 53.26 -34.06
CA THR A 71 -28.45 52.73 -33.18
C THR A 71 -28.56 51.22 -32.97
N ALA A 72 -27.43 50.62 -32.62
CA ALA A 72 -27.17 49.18 -32.46
C ALA A 72 -27.96 48.46 -31.34
N ASP A 73 -29.29 48.63 -31.29
CA ASP A 73 -30.16 48.08 -30.24
C ASP A 73 -31.19 47.04 -30.73
N THR A 74 -31.18 46.63 -32.01
CA THR A 74 -32.18 45.69 -32.56
C THR A 74 -31.70 44.26 -32.77
N ALA A 75 -30.50 43.87 -32.33
CA ALA A 75 -30.04 42.48 -32.45
C ALA A 75 -30.54 41.53 -31.33
N ALA A 76 -31.20 42.04 -30.28
CA ALA A 76 -31.51 41.26 -29.08
C ALA A 76 -32.88 40.55 -29.06
N ARG A 77 -33.65 40.56 -30.15
CA ARG A 77 -34.98 39.91 -30.20
C ARG A 77 -35.14 38.96 -31.38
N LEU A 78 -34.33 37.90 -31.38
CA LEU A 78 -34.69 36.64 -32.06
C LEU A 78 -34.90 35.59 -30.97
N GLY A 79 -36.11 35.04 -30.91
CA GLY A 79 -36.54 34.10 -29.88
C GLY A 79 -35.62 32.89 -29.78
N ARG A 80 -34.95 32.73 -28.63
CA ARG A 80 -34.11 31.58 -28.31
C ARG A 80 -34.98 30.37 -27.95
N ARG A 81 -35.22 29.48 -28.91
CA ARG A 81 -35.57 28.07 -28.62
C ARG A 81 -34.27 27.27 -28.66
N GLY A 82 -33.73 26.92 -27.49
CA GLY A 82 -32.65 25.94 -27.38
C GLY A 82 -33.20 24.55 -27.65
N GLY A 83 -32.81 23.95 -28.77
CA GLY A 83 -33.12 22.55 -29.07
C GLY A 83 -32.25 21.61 -28.24
N THR A 84 -32.66 20.36 -28.13
CA THR A 84 -32.03 19.25 -27.38
C THR A 84 -30.62 18.86 -27.84
N GLY A 85 -29.99 19.60 -28.76
CA GLY A 85 -28.68 19.33 -29.35
C GLY A 85 -27.61 20.41 -29.14
N ASP A 86 -27.86 21.46 -28.34
CA ASP A 86 -26.84 22.48 -28.11
C ASP A 86 -25.74 21.98 -27.15
N ALA A 87 -24.54 21.78 -27.69
CA ALA A 87 -23.38 21.22 -27.00
C ALA A 87 -22.69 22.18 -26.01
N CYS A 88 -23.16 23.43 -25.91
CA CYS A 88 -22.60 24.49 -25.08
C CYS A 88 -23.65 25.07 -24.13
N CYS A 89 -23.19 25.56 -22.98
CA CYS A 89 -24.05 26.27 -22.02
C CYS A 89 -24.19 27.74 -22.42
N ASP A 90 -25.37 28.34 -22.22
CA ASP A 90 -25.60 29.73 -22.56
C ASP A 90 -24.77 30.67 -21.67
N THR A 91 -23.76 31.31 -22.28
CA THR A 91 -22.89 32.31 -21.65
C THR A 91 -23.33 33.74 -21.96
N GLY A 92 -24.41 33.90 -22.76
CA GLY A 92 -24.93 35.18 -23.19
C GLY A 92 -25.36 36.05 -22.01
N VAL A 93 -25.11 37.36 -22.11
CA VAL A 93 -25.49 38.31 -21.06
C VAL A 93 -26.86 38.89 -21.40
N GLY A 94 -27.84 38.71 -20.52
CA GLY A 94 -29.21 39.19 -20.73
C GLY A 94 -29.42 40.67 -20.43
N SER A 95 -28.51 41.32 -19.68
CA SER A 95 -28.63 42.73 -19.28
C SER A 95 -27.31 43.50 -19.25
N ALA A 96 -27.35 44.80 -19.58
CA ALA A 96 -26.19 45.67 -19.48
C ALA A 96 -25.61 45.78 -18.05
N ALA A 97 -26.43 45.56 -17.02
CA ALA A 97 -26.00 45.55 -15.62
C ALA A 97 -25.13 44.32 -15.30
N GLU A 98 -25.50 43.14 -15.81
CA GLU A 98 -24.73 41.91 -15.64
C GLU A 98 -23.40 41.94 -16.40
N ALA A 99 -23.39 42.52 -17.62
CA ALA A 99 -22.16 42.72 -18.38
C ALA A 99 -21.15 43.58 -17.60
N ARG A 100 -21.63 44.68 -16.99
CA ARG A 100 -20.80 45.54 -16.14
C ARG A 100 -20.25 44.80 -14.92
N ARG A 101 -21.06 43.98 -14.24
CA ARG A 101 -20.61 43.18 -13.09
C ARG A 101 -19.53 42.16 -13.49
N ARG A 102 -19.74 41.41 -14.57
CA ARG A 102 -18.74 40.45 -15.10
C ARG A 102 -17.44 41.15 -15.50
N SER A 103 -17.52 42.33 -16.11
CA SER A 103 -16.32 43.12 -16.45
C SER A 103 -15.54 43.59 -15.22
N VAL A 104 -16.24 43.94 -14.12
CA VAL A 104 -15.62 44.34 -12.86
C VAL A 104 -14.99 43.14 -12.15
N LEU A 105 -15.64 41.98 -12.16
CA LEU A 105 -15.09 40.74 -11.63
C LEU A 105 -13.79 40.35 -12.34
N LEU A 106 -13.76 40.38 -13.68
CA LEU A 106 -12.54 40.09 -14.44
C LEU A 106 -11.41 41.05 -14.05
N ALA A 107 -11.69 42.35 -14.02
CA ALA A 107 -10.70 43.34 -13.61
C ALA A 107 -10.22 43.15 -12.16
N TYR A 108 -11.10 42.73 -11.25
CA TYR A 108 -10.76 42.39 -9.86
C TYR A 108 -9.79 41.21 -9.79
N LEU A 109 -10.09 40.11 -10.49
CA LEU A 109 -9.25 38.92 -10.53
C LEU A 109 -7.89 39.19 -11.16
N GLU A 110 -7.86 39.96 -12.27
CA GLU A 110 -6.61 40.40 -12.89
C GLU A 110 -5.75 41.21 -11.90
N THR A 111 -6.34 42.17 -11.17
CA THR A 111 -5.59 42.93 -10.16
C THR A 111 -5.13 42.08 -8.99
N LEU A 112 -5.89 41.05 -8.63
CA LEU A 112 -5.54 40.12 -7.57
C LEU A 112 -4.35 39.24 -7.99
N LEU A 113 -4.33 38.77 -9.25
CA LEU A 113 -3.17 38.10 -9.84
C LEU A 113 -1.94 39.00 -9.91
N GLU A 114 -2.08 40.26 -10.33
CA GLU A 114 -0.97 41.22 -10.34
C GLU A 114 -0.43 41.48 -8.92
N SER A 115 -1.31 41.58 -7.92
CA SER A 115 -0.92 41.73 -6.52
C SER A 115 -0.17 40.51 -5.99
N ALA A 116 -0.53 39.29 -6.44
CA ALA A 116 0.19 38.08 -6.11
C ALA A 116 1.57 38.04 -6.78
N ARG A 117 1.65 38.41 -8.07
CA ARG A 117 2.92 38.49 -8.81
C ARG A 117 3.88 39.54 -8.23
N ALA A 118 3.35 40.68 -7.76
CA ALA A 118 4.13 41.69 -7.07
C ALA A 118 4.65 41.18 -5.72
N ALA A 119 3.84 40.41 -4.98
CA ALA A 119 4.28 39.75 -3.76
C ALA A 119 5.40 38.72 -4.02
N LEU A 120 5.33 37.95 -5.11
CA LEU A 120 6.41 37.04 -5.53
C LEU A 120 7.73 37.73 -5.90
N CYS A 121 7.76 39.07 -6.03
CA CYS A 121 9.01 39.80 -6.20
C CYS A 121 9.74 40.07 -4.87
N GLY A 122 9.08 39.89 -3.72
CA GLY A 122 9.72 39.89 -2.42
C GLY A 122 10.26 38.49 -2.11
N ASP A 123 11.57 38.32 -2.08
CA ASP A 123 12.22 37.04 -1.75
C ASP A 123 12.13 36.69 -0.25
N SER A 124 10.96 36.87 0.37
CA SER A 124 10.68 36.53 1.77
C SER A 124 9.60 35.45 1.89
N ALA A 125 9.64 34.68 2.97
CA ALA A 125 8.63 33.66 3.27
C ALA A 125 7.23 34.27 3.45
N GLU A 126 7.15 35.46 4.06
CA GLU A 126 5.90 36.20 4.23
C GLU A 126 5.31 36.63 2.89
N ALA A 127 6.15 37.09 1.97
CA ALA A 127 5.72 37.50 0.64
C ALA A 127 5.23 36.30 -0.20
N HIS A 128 5.87 35.13 -0.06
CA HIS A 128 5.39 33.87 -0.65
C HIS A 128 4.05 33.43 -0.05
N ALA A 129 3.87 33.52 1.27
CA ALA A 129 2.61 33.21 1.93
C ALA A 129 1.47 34.15 1.47
N LEU A 130 1.76 35.45 1.36
CA LEU A 130 0.83 36.45 0.85
C LEU A 130 0.44 36.18 -0.62
N ALA A 131 1.42 35.82 -1.46
CA ALA A 131 1.18 35.47 -2.86
C ALA A 131 0.28 34.23 -2.98
N ARG A 132 0.56 33.20 -2.17
CA ARG A 132 -0.25 31.97 -2.13
C ARG A 132 -1.68 32.25 -1.68
N LEU A 133 -1.86 33.02 -0.61
CA LEU A 133 -3.20 33.39 -0.12
C LEU A 133 -4.02 34.11 -1.20
N ARG A 134 -3.38 35.04 -1.94
CA ARG A 134 -4.03 35.76 -3.03
C ARG A 134 -4.39 34.81 -4.18
N LEU A 135 -3.48 33.94 -4.61
CA LEU A 135 -3.76 32.98 -5.67
C LEU A 135 -4.85 31.97 -5.29
N ASP A 136 -4.85 31.44 -4.06
CA ASP A 136 -5.89 30.56 -3.55
C ASP A 136 -7.26 31.27 -3.48
N ALA A 137 -7.28 32.57 -3.15
CA ALA A 137 -8.50 33.38 -3.18
C ALA A 137 -9.03 33.57 -4.62
N ALA A 138 -8.15 33.89 -5.59
CA ALA A 138 -8.52 33.96 -7.00
C ALA A 138 -9.04 32.61 -7.52
N ALA A 139 -8.43 31.48 -7.12
CA ALA A 139 -8.84 30.14 -7.51
C ALA A 139 -10.26 29.82 -7.03
N ARG A 140 -10.58 30.21 -5.79
CA ARG A 140 -11.93 30.05 -5.23
C ARG A 140 -12.98 30.90 -5.95
N TYR A 141 -12.65 32.14 -6.30
CA TYR A 141 -13.58 33.01 -7.04
C TYR A 141 -13.83 32.54 -8.47
N LEU A 142 -12.81 31.97 -9.14
CA LEU A 142 -12.96 31.37 -10.46
C LEU A 142 -13.75 30.06 -10.40
N GLY A 143 -13.47 29.21 -9.41
CA GLY A 143 -14.05 27.87 -9.30
C GLY A 143 -13.31 26.84 -10.16
N PRO A 144 -13.89 25.65 -10.36
CA PRO A 144 -13.26 24.62 -11.18
C PRO A 144 -13.19 25.05 -12.65
N ARG A 145 -12.03 24.80 -13.27
CA ARG A 145 -11.82 25.02 -14.70
C ARG A 145 -12.87 24.26 -15.52
N PRO A 146 -13.50 24.87 -16.53
CA PRO A 146 -14.43 24.16 -17.42
C PRO A 146 -13.67 23.08 -18.22
N VAL A 147 -14.11 21.82 -18.10
CA VAL A 147 -13.34 20.64 -18.55
C VAL A 147 -13.61 20.24 -20.01
N THR A 148 -14.69 20.71 -20.67
CA THR A 148 -15.03 20.25 -22.03
C THR A 148 -15.71 21.31 -22.90
N ILE A 149 -15.14 21.60 -24.08
CA ILE A 149 -15.85 22.20 -25.21
C ILE A 149 -16.24 21.04 -26.13
N ARG A 150 -17.53 20.69 -26.20
CA ARG A 150 -18.01 19.73 -27.20
C ARG A 150 -18.41 20.51 -28.45
N GLY A 151 -17.62 20.38 -29.51
CA GLY A 151 -17.98 20.90 -30.83
C GLY A 151 -18.23 19.74 -31.78
N ASP A 152 -19.45 19.59 -32.26
CA ASP A 152 -19.69 18.79 -33.47
C ASP A 152 -19.34 19.67 -34.67
N ASP A 153 -18.21 19.38 -35.32
CA ASP A 153 -17.78 20.07 -36.55
C ASP A 153 -18.49 19.55 -37.81
N ALA A 154 -19.51 18.70 -37.68
CA ALA A 154 -20.16 18.03 -38.79
C ALA A 154 -21.63 18.45 -38.96
N SER A 155 -21.88 19.58 -39.61
CA SER A 155 -23.15 19.75 -40.34
C SER A 155 -22.92 20.57 -41.61
N ALA A 156 -23.33 20.00 -42.74
CA ALA A 156 -23.27 20.61 -44.08
C ALA A 156 -23.81 22.05 -44.10
N PRO A 157 -23.30 22.93 -44.99
CA PRO A 157 -23.71 24.34 -45.03
C PRO A 157 -25.23 24.47 -45.23
N SER A 158 -25.91 25.07 -44.25
CA SER A 158 -27.32 25.41 -44.32
C SER A 158 -27.54 26.67 -45.15
N THR A 159 -28.70 26.80 -45.78
CA THR A 159 -29.11 28.04 -46.46
C THR A 159 -29.26 29.17 -45.43
N VAL A 160 -29.03 30.43 -45.84
CA VAL A 160 -29.13 31.61 -44.94
C VAL A 160 -30.49 31.67 -44.21
N ALA A 161 -31.55 31.13 -44.82
CA ALA A 161 -32.89 31.03 -44.22
C ALA A 161 -33.02 29.96 -43.11
N ALA A 162 -32.14 28.97 -43.07
CA ALA A 162 -32.12 27.88 -42.09
C ALA A 162 -30.96 27.99 -41.07
N PHE A 163 -30.22 29.10 -41.09
CA PHE A 163 -29.10 29.32 -40.19
C PHE A 163 -29.60 29.65 -38.77
N VAL A 164 -29.36 28.73 -37.83
CA VAL A 164 -29.50 28.98 -36.40
C VAL A 164 -28.11 29.22 -35.84
N ALA A 165 -27.86 30.43 -35.35
CA ALA A 165 -26.58 30.76 -34.74
C ALA A 165 -26.37 29.91 -33.48
N ARG A 166 -25.23 29.20 -33.40
CA ARG A 166 -24.80 28.49 -32.19
C ARG A 166 -24.56 29.48 -31.04
N LEU A 167 -24.60 28.98 -29.81
CA LEU A 167 -24.29 29.75 -28.61
C LEU A 167 -22.87 30.35 -28.68
N ALA A 168 -22.72 31.56 -28.13
CA ALA A 168 -21.45 32.28 -28.15
C ALA A 168 -20.36 31.52 -27.37
N PRO A 169 -19.09 31.55 -27.84
CA PRO A 169 -17.99 30.90 -27.14
C PRO A 169 -17.73 31.52 -25.77
N LEU A 170 -17.04 30.77 -24.90
CA LEU A 170 -16.53 31.26 -23.62
C LEU A 170 -15.62 32.49 -23.82
N ASN A 171 -15.64 33.40 -22.84
CA ASN A 171 -14.84 34.62 -22.90
C ASN A 171 -13.32 34.27 -22.89
N PRO A 172 -12.53 34.67 -23.89
CA PRO A 172 -11.11 34.34 -23.95
C PRO A 172 -10.33 34.91 -22.76
N ARG A 173 -10.72 36.09 -22.25
CA ARG A 173 -10.08 36.68 -21.06
C ARG A 173 -10.26 35.82 -19.81
N LEU A 174 -11.38 35.11 -19.69
CA LEU A 174 -11.61 34.21 -18.57
C LEU A 174 -10.69 32.99 -18.64
N MET A 175 -10.48 32.44 -19.85
CA MET A 175 -9.58 31.29 -20.04
C MET A 175 -8.13 31.66 -19.75
N GLU A 176 -7.68 32.84 -20.21
CA GLU A 176 -6.35 33.36 -19.91
C GLU A 176 -6.11 33.53 -18.40
N LEU A 177 -7.14 33.90 -17.64
CA LEU A 177 -7.07 33.97 -16.18
C LEU A 177 -6.93 32.60 -15.53
N TYR A 178 -7.64 31.57 -16.00
CA TYR A 178 -7.48 30.20 -15.54
C TYR A 178 -6.05 29.70 -15.80
N ASP A 179 -5.56 29.85 -17.04
CA ASP A 179 -4.22 29.42 -17.42
C ASP A 179 -3.15 30.16 -16.60
N SER A 180 -3.29 31.48 -16.46
CA SER A 180 -2.38 32.28 -15.65
C SER A 180 -2.39 31.87 -14.17
N LEU A 181 -3.56 31.60 -13.60
CA LEU A 181 -3.68 31.19 -12.20
C LEU A 181 -3.05 29.82 -11.96
N ASP A 182 -3.36 28.85 -12.82
CA ASP A 182 -2.82 27.49 -12.77
C ASP A 182 -1.28 27.52 -12.85
N ASP A 183 -0.72 28.29 -13.79
CA ASP A 183 0.73 28.47 -13.98
C ASP A 183 1.40 29.05 -12.71
N ASN A 184 0.80 30.09 -12.12
CA ASN A 184 1.38 30.74 -10.93
C ASN A 184 1.25 29.88 -9.66
N LEU A 185 0.15 29.14 -9.50
CA LEU A 185 -0.01 28.15 -8.44
C LEU A 185 0.96 26.97 -8.61
N ALA A 186 1.17 26.50 -9.84
CA ALA A 186 2.14 25.47 -10.15
C ALA A 186 3.57 25.93 -9.83
N ALA A 187 3.94 27.16 -10.22
CA ALA A 187 5.23 27.74 -9.87
C ALA A 187 5.46 27.79 -8.35
N LEU A 188 4.45 28.22 -7.58
CA LEU A 188 4.50 28.21 -6.11
C LEU A 188 4.63 26.80 -5.51
N ARG A 189 3.89 25.80 -6.02
CA ARG A 189 4.00 24.40 -5.56
C ARG A 189 5.40 23.83 -5.76
N HIS A 190 6.08 24.25 -6.83
CA HIS A 190 7.46 23.85 -7.15
C HIS A 190 8.51 24.80 -6.55
N CYS A 191 8.11 25.72 -5.66
CA CYS A 191 9.01 26.67 -4.99
C CYS A 191 9.83 27.54 -5.96
N LEU A 192 9.21 27.94 -7.07
CA LEU A 192 9.81 28.78 -8.10
C LEU A 192 9.44 30.26 -7.89
N GLY A 193 10.45 31.14 -7.95
CA GLY A 193 10.24 32.59 -7.98
C GLY A 193 9.76 33.10 -9.34
N LYS A 194 9.58 34.43 -9.49
CA LYS A 194 9.10 35.06 -10.75
C LYS A 194 9.97 34.74 -11.97
N SER A 195 11.29 34.65 -11.79
CA SER A 195 12.25 34.27 -12.82
C SER A 195 12.26 32.75 -13.13
N ARG A 196 11.35 31.99 -12.50
CA ARG A 196 11.28 30.52 -12.52
C ARG A 196 12.58 29.84 -12.04
N LEU A 197 13.26 30.48 -11.10
CA LEU A 197 14.42 29.93 -10.38
C LEU A 197 13.98 29.37 -9.02
N ALA A 198 14.69 28.37 -8.51
CA ALA A 198 14.41 27.78 -7.21
C ALA A 198 14.66 28.79 -6.08
N ALA A 199 13.69 28.96 -5.19
CA ALA A 199 13.74 29.82 -4.02
C ALA A 199 13.63 28.96 -2.73
N PRO A 200 14.18 29.42 -1.58
CA PRO A 200 14.05 28.70 -0.31
C PRO A 200 12.58 28.64 0.14
N ALA A 201 12.09 27.42 0.36
CA ALA A 201 10.67 27.13 0.60
C ALA A 201 10.30 27.16 2.09
N PRO A 202 9.21 27.86 2.50
CA PRO A 202 8.53 27.56 3.75
C PRO A 202 7.68 26.27 3.59
N ALA A 203 7.57 25.50 4.67
CA ALA A 203 6.89 24.20 4.70
C ALA A 203 5.48 24.23 4.08
N ALA A 204 5.19 23.26 3.23
CA ALA A 204 3.94 23.10 2.51
C ALA A 204 2.77 22.66 3.42
N GLY A 205 2.28 23.57 4.26
CA GLY A 205 0.96 23.43 4.88
C GLY A 205 -0.13 23.93 3.92
N SER A 206 -1.30 23.29 3.89
CA SER A 206 -2.49 23.87 3.27
C SER A 206 -3.08 24.92 4.23
N TRP A 207 -3.15 26.19 3.80
CA TRP A 207 -3.69 27.29 4.64
C TRP A 207 -5.16 27.07 5.01
N TRP A 208 -5.87 26.23 4.25
CA TRP A 208 -7.29 25.95 4.41
C TRP A 208 -7.60 24.53 4.94
N GLY A 209 -6.63 23.84 5.53
CA GLY A 209 -6.87 22.58 6.25
C GLY A 209 -7.30 21.40 5.36
N GLU A 210 -6.72 21.29 4.17
CA GLU A 210 -6.81 20.09 3.35
C GLU A 210 -5.60 19.20 3.68
N SER A 211 -5.75 18.32 4.67
CA SER A 211 -4.85 17.20 4.91
C SER A 211 -5.42 15.93 4.28
N GLY A 212 -4.55 15.01 3.86
CA GLY A 212 -4.98 13.68 3.36
C GLY A 212 -5.91 12.94 4.33
N MET A 213 -5.82 13.25 5.62
CA MET A 213 -6.70 12.73 6.67
C MET A 213 -8.20 13.06 6.48
N ARG A 214 -8.53 14.15 5.77
CA ARG A 214 -9.92 14.50 5.46
C ARG A 214 -10.48 13.85 4.18
N ARG A 215 -9.61 13.31 3.30
CA ARG A 215 -10.00 12.64 2.05
C ARG A 215 -9.59 11.16 2.00
N GLY A 216 -9.16 10.56 3.12
CA GLY A 216 -8.76 9.15 3.21
C GLY A 216 -9.82 8.13 2.78
N TRP A 217 -11.09 8.53 2.68
CA TRP A 217 -12.18 7.70 2.11
C TRP A 217 -12.13 7.54 0.59
N ARG A 218 -11.10 8.06 -0.09
CA ARG A 218 -10.91 7.94 -1.55
C ARG A 218 -9.80 6.97 -1.97
N GLU A 219 -8.99 6.47 -1.04
CA GLU A 219 -7.94 5.50 -1.33
C GLU A 219 -8.06 4.31 -0.37
N PRO A 220 -8.37 3.10 -0.85
CA PRO A 220 -8.34 1.91 -0.02
C PRO A 220 -6.89 1.44 0.15
N VAL A 221 -6.53 1.11 1.38
CA VAL A 221 -5.34 0.32 1.72
C VAL A 221 -5.84 -1.12 1.95
N GLU A 222 -5.39 -2.06 1.13
CA GLU A 222 -5.64 -3.49 1.30
C GLU A 222 -4.41 -4.11 1.97
N ASP A 223 -4.55 -4.62 3.19
CA ASP A 223 -3.62 -5.61 3.74
C ASP A 223 -4.39 -6.72 4.47
N CYS A 224 -3.98 -7.95 4.18
CA CYS A 224 -4.55 -9.19 4.69
C CYS A 224 -3.94 -9.53 6.05
N ASP A 225 -4.53 -9.04 7.14
CA ASP A 225 -4.01 -9.24 8.51
C ASP A 225 -4.47 -10.55 9.22
N ASP A 226 -5.35 -11.36 8.61
CA ASP A 226 -5.79 -12.61 9.26
C ASP A 226 -4.84 -13.79 8.95
N ASP A 227 -3.83 -13.96 9.82
CA ASP A 227 -2.84 -15.06 9.87
C ASP A 227 -3.41 -16.50 9.79
N GLY A 228 -4.73 -16.67 9.88
CA GLY A 228 -5.41 -17.96 9.78
C GLY A 228 -5.69 -18.44 8.35
N CYS A 229 -5.87 -17.54 7.38
CA CYS A 229 -6.39 -17.92 6.06
C CYS A 229 -5.32 -18.37 5.05
N CYS A 230 -4.07 -17.91 5.22
CA CYS A 230 -3.03 -18.11 4.19
C CYS A 230 -2.21 -19.40 4.35
N CYS A 231 -2.09 -19.97 5.56
CA CYS A 231 -1.24 -21.14 5.84
C CYS A 231 -1.85 -22.07 6.91
N PRO A 232 -2.53 -23.17 6.54
CA PRO A 232 -3.09 -24.13 7.50
C PRO A 232 -2.01 -24.94 8.22
N PRO A 233 -2.27 -25.47 9.44
CA PRO A 233 -1.33 -26.36 10.15
C PRO A 233 -1.13 -27.68 9.40
N GLY A 234 0.13 -28.14 9.32
CA GLY A 234 0.48 -29.41 8.69
C GLY A 234 0.54 -30.58 9.69
N PRO A 235 0.40 -31.85 9.24
CA PRO A 235 0.44 -33.04 10.10
C PRO A 235 1.86 -33.55 10.40
N TYR A 236 2.90 -32.81 9.99
CA TYR A 236 4.29 -33.22 10.09
C TYR A 236 4.97 -32.69 11.36
N ARG A 237 5.97 -33.43 11.83
CA ARG A 237 6.80 -33.10 12.98
C ARG A 237 7.72 -31.91 12.72
N PHE A 238 8.14 -31.27 13.80
CA PHE A 238 8.95 -30.06 13.77
C PHE A 238 10.24 -30.23 12.96
N LEU A 239 11.01 -31.30 13.17
CA LEU A 239 12.31 -31.48 12.53
C LEU A 239 12.21 -31.59 11.00
N PHE A 240 11.16 -32.24 10.50
CA PHE A 240 10.89 -32.32 9.06
C PHE A 240 10.53 -30.95 8.49
N LEU A 241 9.58 -30.26 9.13
CA LEU A 241 9.15 -28.92 8.72
C LEU A 241 10.28 -27.90 8.77
N LEU A 242 11.14 -27.97 9.79
CA LEU A 242 12.33 -27.14 9.93
C LEU A 242 13.31 -27.38 8.78
N GLY A 243 13.56 -28.64 8.41
CA GLY A 243 14.40 -28.98 7.27
C GLY A 243 13.89 -28.35 5.98
N ARG A 244 12.59 -28.48 5.69
CA ARG A 244 11.94 -27.86 4.52
C ARG A 244 11.96 -26.34 4.56
N ALA A 245 11.74 -25.74 5.73
CA ALA A 245 11.80 -24.30 5.91
C ALA A 245 13.23 -23.75 5.67
N LEU A 246 14.26 -24.47 6.11
CA LEU A 246 15.66 -24.08 5.88
C LEU A 246 16.07 -24.26 4.40
N GLU A 247 15.64 -25.33 3.75
CA GLU A 247 15.86 -25.55 2.31
C GLU A 247 15.27 -24.40 1.49
N THR A 248 14.00 -24.08 1.70
CA THR A 248 13.31 -23.00 0.98
C THR A 248 13.85 -21.61 1.35
N ALA A 249 14.28 -21.38 2.59
CA ALA A 249 14.98 -20.15 2.97
C ALA A 249 16.29 -19.94 2.21
N ASN A 250 17.04 -21.03 1.97
CA ASN A 250 18.29 -20.97 1.19
C ASN A 250 18.02 -20.67 -0.29
N GLU A 251 16.89 -21.13 -0.84
CA GLU A 251 16.46 -20.76 -2.19
C GLU A 251 16.07 -19.27 -2.28
N VAL A 252 15.36 -18.74 -1.28
CA VAL A 252 15.07 -17.30 -1.20
C VAL A 252 16.36 -16.49 -1.18
N ARG A 253 17.36 -16.92 -0.39
CA ARG A 253 18.68 -16.29 -0.35
C ARG A 253 19.39 -16.32 -1.71
N SER A 254 19.32 -17.43 -2.45
CA SER A 254 19.95 -17.53 -3.77
C SER A 254 19.28 -16.61 -4.79
N PHE A 255 17.94 -16.52 -4.76
CA PHE A 255 17.20 -15.55 -5.58
C PHE A 255 17.49 -14.11 -5.17
N GLY A 256 17.65 -13.81 -3.88
CA GLY A 256 18.05 -12.49 -3.39
C GLY A 256 19.43 -12.06 -3.91
N ALA A 257 20.41 -12.97 -3.90
CA ALA A 257 21.73 -12.71 -4.47
C ALA A 257 21.70 -12.50 -5.99
N ALA A 258 20.89 -13.30 -6.71
CA ALA A 258 20.70 -13.14 -8.15
C ALA A 258 20.00 -11.81 -8.51
N LEU A 259 19.02 -11.40 -7.71
CA LEU A 259 18.31 -10.13 -7.86
C LEU A 259 19.26 -8.94 -7.63
N LEU A 260 20.07 -8.98 -6.57
CA LEU A 260 21.10 -7.97 -6.31
C LEU A 260 22.10 -7.87 -7.47
N ALA A 261 22.58 -9.00 -7.98
CA ALA A 261 23.46 -9.00 -9.15
C ALA A 261 22.78 -8.44 -10.42
N ALA A 262 21.46 -8.62 -10.58
CA ALA A 262 20.71 -8.04 -11.68
C ALA A 262 20.53 -6.52 -11.54
N TYR A 263 20.38 -6.01 -10.31
CA TYR A 263 20.41 -4.56 -10.03
C TYR A 263 21.78 -3.96 -10.35
N GLU A 264 22.85 -4.50 -9.75
CA GLU A 264 24.21 -3.97 -9.93
C GLU A 264 24.64 -3.94 -11.41
N LYS A 265 24.36 -5.01 -12.17
CA LYS A 265 24.70 -5.08 -13.60
C LYS A 265 23.80 -4.18 -14.44
N GLY A 266 22.51 -4.09 -14.12
CA GLY A 266 21.57 -3.18 -14.80
C GLY A 266 21.96 -1.71 -14.63
N ASP A 267 22.36 -1.34 -13.41
CA ASP A 267 22.83 0.00 -13.03
C ASP A 267 24.23 0.32 -13.55
N ALA A 268 25.05 -0.68 -13.87
CA ALA A 268 26.33 -0.47 -14.54
C ALA A 268 26.16 -0.27 -16.06
N GLU A 269 25.21 -0.96 -16.68
CA GLU A 269 24.96 -0.88 -18.13
C GLU A 269 24.18 0.36 -18.55
N PHE A 270 23.25 0.83 -17.71
CA PHE A 270 22.49 2.05 -17.96
C PHE A 270 23.38 3.30 -18.19
N PRO A 271 24.33 3.65 -17.30
CA PRO A 271 25.20 4.80 -17.50
C PRO A 271 26.17 4.61 -18.68
N ALA A 272 26.56 3.38 -19.00
CA ALA A 272 27.38 3.10 -20.19
C ALA A 272 26.60 3.47 -21.47
N ALA A 273 25.35 3.05 -21.58
CA ALA A 273 24.47 3.43 -22.69
C ALA A 273 24.19 4.94 -22.74
N LEU A 274 23.97 5.57 -21.58
CA LEU A 274 23.76 7.02 -21.47
C LEU A 274 24.98 7.81 -21.93
N ARG A 275 26.19 7.41 -21.50
CA ARG A 275 27.45 8.06 -21.89
C ARG A 275 27.66 8.01 -23.40
N ALA A 276 27.41 6.87 -24.04
CA ALA A 276 27.47 6.75 -25.50
C ALA A 276 26.46 7.67 -26.20
N GLY A 277 25.26 7.79 -25.65
CA GLY A 277 24.24 8.73 -26.14
C GLY A 277 24.69 10.20 -26.04
N HIS A 278 25.24 10.60 -24.89
CA HIS A 278 25.77 11.96 -24.67
C HIS A 278 26.98 12.24 -25.58
N GLU A 279 27.88 11.28 -25.76
CA GLU A 279 29.03 11.42 -26.64
C GLU A 279 28.60 11.72 -28.08
N ARG A 280 27.61 10.99 -28.61
CA ARG A 280 27.07 11.29 -29.95
C ARG A 280 26.45 12.69 -30.04
N GLN A 281 25.72 13.12 -29.01
CA GLN A 281 25.15 14.47 -28.97
C GLN A 281 26.23 15.56 -28.97
N LEU A 282 27.27 15.39 -28.14
CA LEU A 282 28.42 16.29 -28.11
C LEU A 282 29.13 16.33 -29.46
N LEU A 283 29.31 15.18 -30.11
CA LEU A 283 29.92 15.10 -31.44
C LEU A 283 29.06 15.81 -32.51
N ASN A 284 27.73 15.69 -32.45
CA ASN A 284 26.83 16.45 -33.35
C ASN A 284 27.00 17.97 -33.19
N LEU A 285 27.01 18.47 -31.95
CA LEU A 285 27.19 19.90 -31.68
C LEU A 285 28.59 20.37 -32.10
N SER A 286 29.62 19.56 -31.83
CA SER A 286 30.98 19.88 -32.26
C SER A 286 31.12 19.90 -33.79
N GLU A 287 30.37 19.06 -34.52
CA GLU A 287 30.33 19.09 -35.98
C GLU A 287 29.75 20.42 -36.48
N GLU A 288 28.65 20.90 -35.89
CA GLU A 288 28.08 22.20 -36.22
C GLU A 288 29.08 23.33 -35.96
N LEU A 289 29.79 23.31 -34.83
CA LEU A 289 30.86 24.26 -34.52
C LEU A 289 31.96 24.21 -35.58
N ARG A 290 32.48 23.03 -35.93
CA ARG A 290 33.51 22.88 -36.97
C ARG A 290 33.04 23.34 -38.34
N ARG A 291 31.77 23.10 -38.70
CA ARG A 291 31.16 23.65 -39.93
C ARG A 291 31.15 25.17 -39.92
N THR A 292 30.82 25.79 -38.78
CA THR A 292 30.85 27.25 -38.66
C THR A 292 32.27 27.82 -38.69
N GLU A 293 33.26 27.16 -38.08
CA GLU A 293 34.67 27.55 -38.16
C GLU A 293 35.19 27.50 -39.60
N PHE A 294 34.86 26.44 -40.35
CA PHE A 294 35.19 26.36 -41.77
C PHE A 294 34.55 27.51 -42.57
N ARG A 295 33.26 27.81 -42.34
CA ARG A 295 32.57 28.93 -43.00
C ARG A 295 33.16 30.29 -42.61
N GLN A 296 33.55 30.46 -41.34
CA GLN A 296 34.21 31.67 -40.88
C GLN A 296 35.55 31.87 -41.59
N ALA A 297 36.38 30.83 -41.69
CA ALA A 297 37.63 30.89 -42.44
C ALA A 297 37.38 31.22 -43.92
N ASP A 298 36.34 30.64 -44.54
CA ASP A 298 35.96 30.96 -45.92
C ASP A 298 35.52 32.43 -46.09
N TRP A 299 34.70 32.95 -45.18
CA TRP A 299 34.31 34.35 -45.18
C TRP A 299 35.47 35.30 -44.96
N GLN A 300 36.47 34.92 -44.16
CA GLN A 300 37.69 35.73 -44.01
C GLN A 300 38.48 35.79 -45.33
N VAL A 301 38.55 34.69 -46.08
CA VAL A 301 39.13 34.69 -47.44
C VAL A 301 38.35 35.65 -48.34
N GLN A 302 37.01 35.55 -48.36
CA GLN A 302 36.16 36.44 -49.17
C GLN A 302 36.29 37.92 -48.75
N ALA A 303 36.41 38.20 -47.46
CA ALA A 303 36.61 39.54 -46.94
C ALA A 303 37.95 40.13 -47.39
N LEU A 304 39.04 39.35 -47.35
CA LEU A 304 40.34 39.79 -47.87
C LEU A 304 40.35 39.95 -49.39
N MET A 305 39.60 39.12 -50.12
CA MET A 305 39.41 39.34 -51.56
C MET A 305 38.72 40.68 -51.82
N LYS A 306 37.70 41.04 -51.03
CA LYS A 306 37.04 42.35 -51.14
C LYS A 306 37.93 43.52 -50.71
N SER A 307 38.77 43.35 -49.69
CA SER A 307 39.74 44.40 -49.32
C SER A 307 40.80 44.58 -50.40
N LYS A 308 41.21 43.51 -51.08
CA LYS A 308 42.08 43.56 -52.26
C LYS A 308 41.41 44.32 -53.41
N GLU A 309 40.18 43.98 -53.77
CA GLU A 309 39.41 44.71 -54.80
C GLU A 309 39.27 46.20 -54.44
N ALA A 310 39.04 46.53 -53.17
CA ALA A 310 38.94 47.92 -52.70
C ALA A 310 40.29 48.65 -52.79
N ALA A 311 41.41 48.01 -52.43
CA ALA A 311 42.75 48.58 -52.61
C ALA A 311 43.07 48.79 -54.09
N GLN A 312 42.71 47.83 -54.96
CA GLN A 312 42.85 47.96 -56.42
C GLN A 312 42.03 49.11 -56.98
N THR A 313 40.79 49.28 -56.52
CA THR A 313 39.92 50.39 -56.92
C THR A 313 40.49 51.73 -56.46
N ARG A 314 40.99 51.83 -55.22
CA ARG A 314 41.66 53.05 -54.73
C ARG A 314 42.90 53.39 -55.55
N ARG A 315 43.70 52.37 -55.89
CA ARG A 315 44.89 52.55 -56.72
C ARG A 315 44.52 53.06 -58.11
N GLN A 316 43.52 52.45 -58.75
CA GLN A 316 43.00 52.90 -60.05
C GLN A 316 42.51 54.35 -59.96
N TYR A 317 41.73 54.68 -58.94
CA TYR A 317 41.25 56.05 -58.71
C TYR A 317 42.38 57.09 -58.63
N TYR A 318 43.42 56.83 -57.84
CA TYR A 318 44.56 57.75 -57.77
C TYR A 318 45.37 57.80 -59.08
N ALA A 319 45.50 56.66 -59.78
CA ALA A 319 46.13 56.64 -61.09
C ALA A 319 45.34 57.48 -62.12
N ASP A 320 44.01 57.40 -62.09
CA ASP A 320 43.13 58.20 -62.95
C ASP A 320 43.20 59.69 -62.62
N LEU A 321 43.30 60.05 -61.33
CA LEU A 321 43.49 61.45 -60.90
C LEU A 321 44.81 62.03 -61.40
N VAL A 322 45.91 61.27 -61.29
CA VAL A 322 47.22 61.70 -61.81
C VAL A 322 47.19 61.81 -63.34
N ALA A 323 46.57 60.85 -64.04
CA ALA A 323 46.41 60.90 -65.48
C ALA A 323 45.51 62.06 -65.97
N GLY A 324 44.52 62.46 -65.17
CA GLY A 324 43.57 63.53 -65.48
C GLY A 324 44.09 64.95 -65.28
N GLY A 325 45.13 65.16 -64.46
CA GLY A 325 45.73 66.46 -64.20
C GLY A 325 44.76 67.50 -63.60
N LEU A 326 45.00 68.79 -63.88
CA LEU A 326 44.15 69.89 -63.41
C LEU A 326 42.75 69.82 -64.03
N ILE A 327 41.69 69.84 -63.21
CA ILE A 327 40.32 69.85 -63.72
C ILE A 327 39.99 71.17 -64.44
N ALA A 328 39.06 71.15 -65.39
CA ALA A 328 38.72 72.33 -66.20
C ALA A 328 38.34 73.58 -65.37
N ARG A 329 37.68 73.39 -64.21
CA ARG A 329 37.34 74.49 -63.31
C ARG A 329 38.57 75.06 -62.58
N GLU A 330 39.53 74.23 -62.18
CA GLU A 330 40.79 74.67 -61.57
C GLU A 330 41.65 75.44 -62.58
N GLN A 331 41.73 74.95 -63.82
CA GLN A 331 42.38 75.68 -64.93
C GLN A 331 41.68 77.02 -65.20
N SER A 332 40.34 77.05 -65.20
CA SER A 332 39.59 78.29 -65.38
C SER A 332 39.79 79.28 -64.21
N TYR A 333 39.96 78.78 -62.98
CA TYR A 333 40.25 79.62 -61.82
C TYR A 333 41.65 80.25 -61.93
N GLN A 334 42.66 79.47 -62.33
CA GLN A 334 44.00 79.98 -62.61
C GLN A 334 43.95 81.07 -63.67
N PHE A 335 43.27 80.79 -64.79
CA PHE A 335 43.10 81.74 -65.90
C PHE A 335 42.34 83.00 -65.50
N LEU A 336 41.19 82.87 -64.82
CA LEU A 336 40.36 84.00 -64.39
C LEU A 336 41.08 84.86 -63.34
N THR A 337 41.86 84.25 -62.45
CA THR A 337 42.65 84.98 -61.45
C THR A 337 43.77 85.78 -62.10
N GLN A 338 44.47 85.19 -63.09
CA GLN A 338 45.44 85.91 -63.91
C GLN A 338 44.80 87.02 -64.75
N ALA A 339 43.62 86.77 -65.35
CA ALA A 339 42.88 87.78 -66.11
C ALA A 339 42.39 88.94 -65.20
N ALA A 340 41.92 88.64 -63.99
CA ALA A 340 41.52 89.63 -63.00
C ALA A 340 42.69 90.53 -62.58
N MET A 341 43.90 89.98 -62.40
CA MET A 341 45.11 90.77 -62.16
C MET A 341 45.37 91.75 -63.32
N ALA A 342 45.28 91.28 -64.57
CA ALA A 342 45.50 92.11 -65.76
C ALA A 342 44.49 93.27 -65.89
N THR A 343 43.24 93.07 -65.48
CA THR A 343 42.23 94.16 -65.48
C THR A 343 42.44 95.17 -64.36
N ARG A 344 42.91 94.74 -63.18
CA ARG A 344 43.18 95.64 -62.03
C ARG A 344 44.36 96.58 -62.29
N THR A 345 45.41 96.13 -62.96
CA THR A 345 46.53 96.99 -63.34
C THR A 345 46.13 98.09 -64.32
N ALA A 346 45.14 97.83 -65.20
CA ALA A 346 44.59 98.84 -66.11
C ALA A 346 43.77 99.93 -65.38
N GLY A 347 43.08 99.60 -64.28
CA GLY A 347 42.29 100.55 -63.48
C GLY A 347 43.12 101.62 -62.76
N ASN A 348 44.35 101.28 -62.36
CA ASN A 348 45.28 102.20 -61.68
C ASN A 348 45.66 103.42 -62.54
N VAL A 349 45.62 103.30 -63.87
CA VAL A 349 45.91 104.42 -64.79
C VAL A 349 44.77 105.45 -64.80
N VAL A 350 43.52 105.00 -64.60
CA VAL A 350 42.33 105.85 -64.64
C VAL A 350 42.17 106.66 -63.35
N GLU A 351 42.47 106.07 -62.18
CA GLU A 351 42.38 106.78 -60.89
C GLU A 351 43.46 107.88 -60.78
N GLY A 352 44.63 107.68 -61.38
CA GLY A 352 45.70 108.68 -61.46
C GLY A 352 45.32 109.95 -62.22
N VAL A 353 44.48 109.86 -63.26
CA VAL A 353 44.00 111.02 -64.05
C VAL A 353 42.90 111.79 -63.31
N SER A 354 42.03 111.10 -62.56
CA SER A 354 40.96 111.74 -61.78
C SER A 354 41.48 112.67 -60.66
N GLN A 355 42.66 112.35 -60.12
CA GLN A 355 43.29 113.05 -59.01
C GLN A 355 43.90 114.40 -59.44
N ALA A 356 44.27 114.57 -60.71
CA ALA A 356 44.77 115.84 -61.24
C ALA A 356 43.69 116.92 -61.29
N MET A 357 42.41 116.55 -61.46
CA MET A 357 41.30 117.51 -61.52
C MET A 357 40.92 118.10 -60.15
N ASN A 358 41.27 117.44 -59.04
CA ASN A 358 41.00 117.92 -57.68
C ASN A 358 41.96 119.03 -57.18
N LEU A 359 42.94 119.45 -57.99
CA LEU A 359 43.92 120.50 -57.66
C LEU A 359 43.45 121.93 -58.01
N ILE A 360 42.27 122.13 -58.61
CA ILE A 360 41.76 123.44 -59.04
C ILE A 360 41.07 124.16 -57.85
N PRO A 361 41.34 125.46 -57.57
CA PRO A 361 40.73 126.19 -56.43
C PRO A 361 39.28 126.67 -56.72
N ASP A 362 38.42 126.67 -55.69
CA ASP A 362 37.04 127.17 -55.77
C ASP A 362 37.01 128.71 -55.60
N MET A 363 36.25 129.43 -56.44
CA MET A 363 36.23 130.91 -56.48
C MET A 363 35.24 131.55 -55.51
N THR A 364 35.65 132.63 -54.85
CA THR A 364 34.81 133.57 -54.06
C THR A 364 34.83 134.97 -54.68
N THR A 365 33.67 135.64 -54.78
CA THR A 365 33.52 137.00 -55.35
C THR A 365 32.76 137.94 -54.39
N GLY A 366 33.18 139.21 -54.29
CA GLY A 366 32.51 140.27 -53.53
C GLY A 366 33.06 141.67 -53.89
N VAL A 367 32.19 142.67 -54.12
CA VAL A 367 32.51 143.98 -54.72
C VAL A 367 31.88 145.16 -53.93
N ALA A 368 32.58 146.33 -54.00
CA ALA A 368 32.21 147.75 -53.74
C ALA A 368 32.77 148.37 -52.44
N GLY A 369 33.28 149.61 -52.37
CA GLY A 369 33.39 150.76 -53.30
C GLY A 369 34.00 151.99 -52.56
N VAL A 370 34.32 153.07 -53.29
CA VAL A 370 35.13 154.24 -52.88
C VAL A 370 34.41 155.18 -51.89
N ALA A 371 35.04 155.47 -50.74
CA ALA A 371 34.65 156.40 -49.64
C ALA A 371 33.71 155.87 -48.50
N SER A 372 34.34 155.52 -47.36
CA SER A 372 33.82 155.35 -45.97
C SER A 372 32.62 154.42 -45.67
N THR A 373 32.93 153.12 -45.45
CA THR A 373 32.46 152.10 -44.46
C THR A 373 30.97 151.86 -44.14
N PRO A 374 30.56 150.62 -43.72
CA PRO A 374 31.36 149.44 -43.36
C PRO A 374 31.06 148.12 -44.11
N VAL A 375 32.03 147.21 -44.00
CA VAL A 375 32.17 145.87 -44.59
C VAL A 375 31.47 144.80 -43.75
N SER A 376 30.77 143.84 -44.39
CA SER A 376 30.38 142.57 -43.77
C SER A 376 31.26 141.42 -44.30
N VAL A 377 32.09 140.84 -43.43
CA VAL A 377 32.86 139.61 -43.71
C VAL A 377 32.16 138.43 -43.05
N PHE A 378 31.89 137.36 -43.80
CA PHE A 378 31.66 136.03 -43.24
C PHE A 378 32.90 135.16 -43.53
N GLN A 379 33.50 134.61 -42.47
CA GLN A 379 34.57 133.61 -42.54
C GLN A 379 34.02 132.21 -42.22
N MET A 380 34.53 131.18 -42.91
CA MET A 380 35.02 129.87 -42.42
C MET A 380 35.10 128.83 -43.57
N PRO A 381 35.92 127.75 -43.50
CA PRO A 381 37.32 127.61 -43.05
C PRO A 381 38.22 126.86 -44.09
N ILE A 382 39.55 126.95 -43.93
CA ILE A 382 40.57 126.24 -44.75
C ILE A 382 41.01 124.96 -44.01
N GLY A 383 40.88 123.79 -44.64
CA GLY A 383 41.55 122.58 -44.15
C GLY A 383 41.04 121.24 -44.71
N THR A 384 41.27 120.93 -46.01
CA THR A 384 41.07 119.55 -46.54
C THR A 384 41.93 119.13 -47.75
N LYS A 385 42.70 120.00 -48.43
CA LYS A 385 43.22 119.67 -49.79
C LYS A 385 44.61 118.95 -49.88
N LEU A 386 45.41 118.82 -48.82
CA LEU A 386 46.66 118.00 -48.82
C LEU A 386 46.44 116.52 -48.46
N ALA A 387 45.37 116.20 -47.73
CA ALA A 387 45.04 114.83 -47.34
C ALA A 387 44.63 113.96 -48.55
N HIS A 388 44.06 114.58 -49.60
CA HIS A 388 43.59 113.86 -50.78
C HIS A 388 44.72 113.36 -51.71
N ALA A 389 45.84 114.08 -51.84
CA ALA A 389 46.97 113.66 -52.67
C ALA A 389 47.76 112.50 -52.03
N PHE A 390 48.00 112.54 -50.71
CA PHE A 390 48.60 111.42 -49.99
C PHE A 390 47.68 110.19 -49.96
N ALA A 391 46.37 110.39 -49.91
CA ALA A 391 45.41 109.30 -50.04
C ALA A 391 45.48 108.62 -51.43
N ALA A 392 45.80 109.35 -52.50
CA ALA A 392 45.92 108.80 -53.85
C ALA A 392 47.16 107.91 -54.02
N ALA A 393 48.33 108.39 -53.59
CA ALA A 393 49.57 107.61 -53.65
C ALA A 393 49.49 106.35 -52.77
N ALA A 394 48.85 106.47 -51.60
CA ALA A 394 48.55 105.34 -50.73
C ALA A 394 47.66 104.30 -51.43
N ARG A 395 46.63 104.71 -52.17
CA ARG A 395 45.77 103.79 -52.94
C ARG A 395 46.52 103.04 -54.04
N ILE A 396 47.38 103.72 -54.81
CA ILE A 396 48.18 103.05 -55.85
C ILE A 396 49.13 102.03 -55.23
N LEU A 397 49.85 102.37 -54.17
CA LEU A 397 50.71 101.41 -53.46
C LEU A 397 49.92 100.24 -52.85
N LEU A 398 48.74 100.50 -52.31
CA LEU A 398 47.81 99.46 -51.84
C LEU A 398 47.38 98.54 -53.00
N THR A 399 47.10 99.06 -54.19
CA THR A 399 46.72 98.21 -55.33
C THR A 399 47.86 97.33 -55.85
N VAL A 400 49.10 97.81 -55.83
CA VAL A 400 50.28 97.01 -56.22
C VAL A 400 50.55 95.93 -55.18
N ALA A 401 50.45 96.28 -53.90
CA ALA A 401 50.53 95.31 -52.80
C ALA A 401 49.41 94.25 -52.91
N ASP A 402 48.19 94.65 -53.28
CA ASP A 402 47.08 93.72 -53.53
C ASP A 402 47.35 92.81 -54.73
N VAL A 403 47.92 93.31 -55.84
CA VAL A 403 48.28 92.47 -57.01
C VAL A 403 49.36 91.45 -56.62
N GLN A 404 50.41 91.88 -55.93
CA GLN A 404 51.45 90.96 -55.43
C GLN A 404 50.90 89.97 -54.39
N GLY A 405 49.95 90.42 -53.56
CA GLY A 405 49.18 89.57 -52.64
C GLY A 405 48.35 88.52 -53.37
N THR A 406 47.70 88.87 -54.48
CA THR A 406 46.98 87.89 -55.31
C THR A 406 47.91 86.94 -56.06
N GLN A 407 49.09 87.39 -56.51
CA GLN A 407 50.04 86.56 -57.25
C GLN A 407 50.73 85.56 -56.33
N SER A 408 51.13 85.99 -55.13
CA SER A 408 51.59 85.08 -54.08
C SER A 408 50.48 84.12 -53.65
N GLY A 409 49.22 84.58 -53.60
CA GLY A 409 48.05 83.73 -53.42
C GLY A 409 47.91 82.66 -54.51
N LEU A 410 48.11 83.01 -55.79
CA LEU A 410 48.06 82.07 -56.91
C LEU A 410 49.22 81.05 -56.87
N ALA A 411 50.45 81.51 -56.63
CA ALA A 411 51.62 80.62 -56.51
C ALA A 411 51.49 79.67 -55.30
N LEU A 412 50.90 80.13 -54.19
CA LEU A 412 50.56 79.26 -53.06
C LEU A 412 49.55 78.19 -53.48
N THR A 413 48.53 78.54 -54.28
CA THR A 413 47.58 77.54 -54.80
C THR A 413 48.21 76.55 -55.77
N GLU A 414 49.07 76.99 -56.68
CA GLU A 414 49.78 76.12 -57.63
C GLU A 414 50.73 75.16 -56.91
N SER A 415 51.52 75.65 -55.95
CA SER A 415 52.37 74.79 -55.13
C SER A 415 51.57 73.78 -54.28
N GLY A 416 50.35 74.14 -53.89
CA GLY A 416 49.41 73.21 -53.27
C GLY A 416 48.97 72.09 -54.20
N TRP A 417 48.83 72.34 -55.50
CA TRP A 417 48.50 71.33 -56.50
C TRP A 417 49.67 70.38 -56.77
N ASP A 418 50.89 70.89 -56.89
CA ASP A 418 52.09 70.05 -57.09
C ASP A 418 52.30 69.10 -55.89
N ARG A 419 52.14 69.60 -54.66
CA ARG A 419 52.21 68.76 -53.45
C ARG A 419 51.13 67.69 -53.44
N ARG A 420 49.92 68.03 -53.86
CA ARG A 420 48.81 67.10 -54.00
C ARG A 420 49.09 66.00 -55.04
N GLU A 421 49.73 66.32 -56.16
CA GLU A 421 50.12 65.31 -57.17
C GLU A 421 51.17 64.35 -56.63
N VAL A 422 52.20 64.86 -55.94
CA VAL A 422 53.22 64.02 -55.28
C VAL A 422 52.58 63.13 -54.22
N ASP A 423 51.63 63.65 -53.44
CA ASP A 423 50.88 62.86 -52.47
C ASP A 423 50.09 61.74 -53.15
N TRP A 424 49.43 62.01 -54.29
CA TRP A 424 48.73 60.98 -55.05
C TRP A 424 49.67 59.88 -55.59
N LEU A 425 50.82 60.27 -56.15
CA LEU A 425 51.85 59.31 -56.59
C LEU A 425 52.37 58.46 -55.44
N PHE A 426 52.60 59.06 -54.27
CA PHE A 426 52.99 58.34 -53.08
C PHE A 426 51.90 57.32 -52.69
N GLN A 427 50.63 57.72 -52.66
CA GLN A 427 49.51 56.81 -52.37
C GLN A 427 49.46 55.61 -53.32
N ILE A 428 49.72 55.79 -54.63
CA ILE A 428 49.76 54.67 -55.59
C ILE A 428 50.82 53.63 -55.18
N SER A 429 52.04 54.07 -54.86
CA SER A 429 53.12 53.15 -54.47
C SER A 429 52.88 52.43 -53.14
N VAL A 430 52.27 53.10 -52.16
CA VAL A 430 51.84 52.47 -50.92
C VAL A 430 50.76 51.41 -51.19
N LEU A 431 49.78 51.73 -52.02
CA LEU A 431 48.69 50.81 -52.37
C LEU A 431 49.19 49.56 -53.13
N ASP A 432 50.23 49.67 -53.95
CA ASP A 432 50.87 48.51 -54.59
C ASP A 432 51.44 47.52 -53.56
N VAL A 433 52.18 48.03 -52.57
CA VAL A 433 52.72 47.19 -51.47
C VAL A 433 51.59 46.61 -50.62
N GLU A 434 50.54 47.38 -50.35
CA GLU A 434 49.35 46.88 -49.64
C GLU A 434 48.68 45.71 -50.38
N ILE A 435 48.55 45.79 -51.71
CA ILE A 435 47.96 44.72 -52.53
C ILE A 435 48.81 43.43 -52.43
N GLU A 436 50.13 43.52 -52.56
CA GLU A 436 51.02 42.36 -52.43
C GLU A 436 50.93 41.73 -51.03
N ALA A 437 50.85 42.54 -49.98
CA ALA A 437 50.65 42.06 -48.62
C ALA A 437 49.31 41.33 -48.45
N LEU A 438 48.23 41.87 -49.03
CA LEU A 438 46.90 41.25 -49.02
C LEU A 438 46.89 39.90 -49.77
N GLU A 439 47.60 39.77 -50.89
CA GLU A 439 47.72 38.49 -51.61
C GLU A 439 48.37 37.39 -50.76
N ARG A 440 49.42 37.73 -50.00
CA ARG A 440 50.07 36.79 -49.08
C ARG A 440 49.15 36.40 -47.93
N GLN A 441 48.37 37.33 -47.41
CA GLN A 441 47.38 37.04 -46.37
C GLN A 441 46.25 36.14 -46.87
N ILE A 442 45.78 36.32 -48.12
CA ILE A 442 44.79 35.44 -48.75
C ILE A 442 45.31 34.00 -48.79
N LEU A 443 46.52 33.76 -49.29
CA LEU A 443 47.12 32.43 -49.34
C LEU A 443 47.26 31.79 -47.95
N ALA A 444 47.58 32.59 -46.92
CA ALA A 444 47.65 32.11 -45.54
C ALA A 444 46.27 31.66 -45.03
N LEU A 445 45.22 32.45 -45.29
CA LEU A 445 43.86 32.10 -44.89
C LEU A 445 43.29 30.90 -45.67
N GLU A 446 43.62 30.75 -46.95
CA GLU A 446 43.25 29.57 -47.72
C GLU A 446 43.79 28.28 -47.08
N ARG A 447 45.03 28.30 -46.60
CA ARG A 447 45.60 27.15 -45.85
C ARG A 447 44.87 26.90 -44.53
N THR A 448 44.49 27.96 -43.82
CA THR A 448 43.69 27.86 -42.58
C THR A 448 42.33 27.24 -42.86
N ARG A 449 41.64 27.67 -43.94
CA ARG A 449 40.37 27.09 -44.40
C ARG A 449 40.51 25.60 -44.71
N ASP A 450 41.54 25.20 -45.46
CA ASP A 450 41.77 23.79 -45.79
C ASP A 450 42.12 22.96 -44.54
N GLY A 451 42.83 23.56 -43.57
CA GLY A 451 43.07 22.97 -42.25
C GLY A 451 41.78 22.72 -41.48
N ALA A 452 40.87 23.69 -41.44
CA ALA A 452 39.55 23.56 -40.81
C ALA A 452 38.70 22.47 -41.49
N LEU A 453 38.76 22.34 -42.81
CA LEU A 453 38.06 21.28 -43.55
C LEU A 453 38.55 19.87 -43.18
N ARG A 454 39.88 19.68 -43.05
CA ARG A 454 40.43 18.39 -42.60
C ARG A 454 40.01 18.05 -41.17
N GLN A 455 39.98 19.04 -40.27
CA GLN A 455 39.51 18.84 -38.90
C GLN A 455 38.03 18.43 -38.87
N LEU A 456 37.19 19.06 -39.71
CA LEU A 456 35.79 18.65 -39.87
C LEU A 456 35.67 17.20 -40.33
N ASN A 457 36.44 16.79 -41.34
CA ASN A 457 36.41 15.41 -41.84
C ASN A 457 36.85 14.39 -40.78
N ASN A 458 37.89 14.69 -40.00
CA ASN A 458 38.32 13.83 -38.89
C ASN A 458 37.22 13.68 -37.82
N LEU A 459 36.51 14.77 -37.52
CA LEU A 459 35.44 14.75 -36.54
C LEU A 459 34.22 13.94 -37.03
N VAL A 460 33.91 14.02 -38.33
CA VAL A 460 32.89 13.17 -38.94
C VAL A 460 33.23 11.68 -38.82
N GLN A 461 34.50 11.30 -38.97
CA GLN A 461 34.94 9.91 -38.76
C GLN A 461 34.78 9.48 -37.29
N GLN A 462 35.18 10.32 -36.35
CA GLN A 462 34.98 10.05 -34.91
C GLN A 462 33.50 9.87 -34.57
N LYS A 463 32.64 10.69 -35.16
CA LYS A 463 31.18 10.57 -35.01
C LYS A 463 30.64 9.24 -35.55
N GLN A 464 31.18 8.73 -36.66
CA GLN A 464 30.80 7.41 -37.18
C GLN A 464 31.22 6.29 -36.21
N GLN A 465 32.45 6.33 -35.69
CA GLN A 465 32.93 5.36 -34.69
C GLN A 465 32.09 5.36 -33.41
N ALA A 466 31.71 6.55 -32.92
CA ALA A 466 30.83 6.68 -31.76
C ALA A 466 29.41 6.14 -32.04
N ALA A 467 28.91 6.31 -33.28
CA ALA A 467 27.62 5.74 -33.68
C ALA A 467 27.66 4.20 -33.71
N GLU A 468 28.73 3.60 -34.25
CA GLU A 468 28.93 2.15 -34.25
C GLU A 468 28.98 1.59 -32.81
N LEU A 469 29.68 2.27 -31.90
CA LEU A 469 29.72 1.90 -30.49
C LEU A 469 28.33 1.97 -29.83
N GLN A 470 27.57 3.03 -30.13
CA GLN A 470 26.21 3.18 -29.61
C GLN A 470 25.28 2.08 -30.13
N ASP A 471 25.33 1.78 -31.43
CA ASP A 471 24.53 0.72 -32.04
C ASP A 471 24.90 -0.65 -31.43
N PHE A 472 26.19 -0.92 -31.20
CA PHE A 472 26.63 -2.11 -30.49
C PHE A 472 26.06 -2.20 -29.06
N LEU A 473 26.11 -1.12 -28.28
CA LEU A 473 25.56 -1.10 -26.91
C LEU A 473 24.04 -1.26 -26.88
N ARG A 474 23.34 -0.80 -27.92
CA ARG A 474 21.89 -1.00 -28.08
C ARG A 474 21.55 -2.44 -28.43
N ASP A 475 22.27 -3.00 -29.40
CA ASP A 475 21.93 -4.26 -30.07
C ASP A 475 22.55 -5.50 -29.39
N LYS A 476 23.55 -5.32 -28.50
CA LYS A 476 24.10 -6.43 -27.72
C LYS A 476 23.02 -7.11 -26.87
N PHE A 477 23.15 -8.43 -26.71
CA PHE A 477 22.21 -9.22 -25.92
C PHE A 477 22.12 -8.76 -24.45
N THR A 478 23.27 -8.56 -23.80
CA THR A 478 23.36 -8.06 -22.41
C THR A 478 23.21 -6.55 -22.33
N ASN A 479 22.16 -6.01 -22.95
CA ASN A 479 21.79 -4.61 -22.84
C ASN A 479 21.01 -4.33 -21.55
N HIS A 480 20.73 -3.06 -21.28
CA HIS A 480 19.97 -2.66 -20.09
C HIS A 480 18.56 -3.27 -20.04
N ALA A 481 17.91 -3.46 -21.20
CA ALA A 481 16.56 -4.04 -21.26
C ALA A 481 16.53 -5.49 -20.78
N LEU A 482 17.56 -6.29 -21.08
CA LEU A 482 17.68 -7.65 -20.53
C LEU A 482 17.77 -7.62 -19.00
N TYR A 483 18.56 -6.72 -18.41
CA TYR A 483 18.68 -6.63 -16.96
C TYR A 483 17.39 -6.15 -16.30
N LEU A 484 16.64 -5.22 -16.91
CA LEU A 484 15.30 -4.85 -16.44
C LEU A 484 14.34 -6.06 -16.45
N PHE A 485 14.41 -6.89 -17.49
CA PHE A 485 13.63 -8.13 -17.54
C PHE A 485 14.04 -9.09 -16.42
N LEU A 486 15.35 -9.32 -16.23
CA LEU A 486 15.86 -10.16 -15.16
C LEU A 486 15.45 -9.63 -13.78
N GLN A 487 15.53 -8.32 -13.53
CA GLN A 487 15.08 -7.71 -12.27
C GLN A 487 13.61 -8.02 -11.98
N ARG A 488 12.72 -7.83 -12.97
CA ARG A 488 11.28 -8.08 -12.80
C ARG A 488 10.97 -9.55 -12.53
N GLU A 489 11.50 -10.45 -13.36
CA GLU A 489 11.24 -11.89 -13.24
C GLU A 489 11.85 -12.46 -11.95
N THR A 490 13.09 -12.09 -11.63
CA THR A 490 13.75 -12.56 -10.40
C THR A 490 13.11 -11.99 -9.14
N ALA A 491 12.65 -10.73 -9.17
CA ALA A 491 11.87 -10.17 -8.07
C ALA A 491 10.58 -10.95 -7.86
N ALA A 492 9.80 -11.22 -8.93
CA ALA A 492 8.56 -11.99 -8.81
C ALA A 492 8.80 -13.41 -8.25
N LEU A 493 9.85 -14.10 -8.73
CA LEU A 493 10.23 -15.41 -8.21
C LEU A 493 10.67 -15.34 -6.74
N HIS A 494 11.48 -14.35 -6.37
CA HIS A 494 11.92 -14.12 -4.99
C HIS A 494 10.74 -13.92 -4.04
N GLN A 495 9.76 -13.10 -4.44
CA GLN A 495 8.56 -12.84 -3.64
C GLN A 495 7.74 -14.12 -3.41
N ARG A 496 7.44 -14.85 -4.49
CA ARG A 496 6.65 -16.08 -4.40
C ARG A 496 7.33 -17.15 -3.56
N MET A 497 8.65 -17.29 -3.69
CA MET A 497 9.43 -18.23 -2.90
C MET A 497 9.51 -17.82 -1.43
N TYR A 498 9.59 -16.52 -1.15
CA TYR A 498 9.54 -16.02 0.22
C TYR A 498 8.21 -16.34 0.89
N ASP A 499 7.07 -16.18 0.19
CA ASP A 499 5.75 -16.51 0.75
C ASP A 499 5.64 -18.01 1.10
N ILE A 500 6.17 -18.88 0.23
CA ILE A 500 6.24 -20.33 0.48
C ILE A 500 7.14 -20.63 1.68
N ALA A 501 8.33 -20.03 1.75
CA ALA A 501 9.27 -20.22 2.86
C ALA A 501 8.69 -19.73 4.19
N ARG A 502 8.00 -18.58 4.18
CA ARG A 502 7.27 -18.05 5.34
C ARG A 502 6.17 -19.00 5.80
N CYS A 503 5.45 -19.63 4.87
CA CYS A 503 4.43 -20.62 5.20
C CYS A 503 5.02 -21.85 5.92
N TRP A 504 6.11 -22.42 5.39
CA TRP A 504 6.84 -23.51 6.05
C TRP A 504 7.38 -23.11 7.41
N ALA A 505 7.92 -21.90 7.54
CA ALA A 505 8.42 -21.38 8.81
C ALA A 505 7.30 -21.23 9.86
N LEU A 506 6.13 -20.72 9.47
CA LEU A 506 4.96 -20.60 10.36
C LEU A 506 4.44 -21.99 10.79
N GLN A 507 4.39 -22.96 9.87
CA GLN A 507 4.05 -24.34 10.19
C GLN A 507 5.07 -24.96 11.15
N ALA A 508 6.38 -24.76 10.92
CA ALA A 508 7.43 -25.21 11.81
C ALA A 508 7.31 -24.55 13.20
N GLN A 509 6.98 -23.27 13.29
CA GLN A 509 6.75 -22.60 14.57
C GLN A 509 5.54 -23.17 15.32
N ARG A 510 4.45 -23.51 14.62
CA ARG A 510 3.28 -24.17 15.24
C ARG A 510 3.63 -25.57 15.72
N ALA A 511 4.38 -26.35 14.93
CA ALA A 511 4.88 -27.66 15.33
C ALA A 511 5.84 -27.56 16.53
N TYR A 512 6.71 -26.55 16.57
CA TYR A 512 7.55 -26.25 17.73
C TYR A 512 6.69 -26.00 18.97
N ARG A 513 5.66 -25.14 18.89
CA ARG A 513 4.77 -24.86 20.03
C ARG A 513 3.99 -26.10 20.47
N LEU A 514 3.58 -26.93 19.52
CA LEU A 514 2.93 -28.20 19.81
C LEU A 514 3.89 -29.13 20.58
N GLU A 515 5.10 -29.35 20.10
CA GLU A 515 6.05 -30.29 20.73
C GLU A 515 6.61 -29.74 22.06
N ARG A 516 6.93 -28.44 22.12
CA ARG A 516 7.53 -27.72 23.28
C ARG A 516 6.49 -27.02 24.14
N GLU A 517 5.51 -27.78 24.60
CA GLU A 517 4.68 -27.43 25.76
C GLU A 517 3.86 -26.13 25.66
N PHE A 518 3.38 -25.79 24.46
CA PHE A 518 2.56 -24.58 24.24
C PHE A 518 3.26 -23.28 24.66
N ASN A 519 4.58 -23.24 24.57
CA ASN A 519 5.35 -22.04 24.86
C ASN A 519 4.91 -20.85 23.98
N THR A 520 4.79 -19.67 24.57
CA THR A 520 4.43 -18.41 23.88
C THR A 520 5.59 -17.79 23.09
N ARG A 521 6.80 -18.36 23.17
CA ARG A 521 7.98 -17.85 22.45
C ARG A 521 7.74 -17.76 20.94
N THR A 522 7.98 -16.57 20.41
CA THR A 522 7.92 -16.26 18.99
C THR A 522 9.33 -16.05 18.42
N PHE A 523 9.72 -16.88 17.45
CA PHE A 523 11.04 -16.78 16.80
C PHE A 523 11.00 -15.99 15.49
N LEU A 524 9.86 -15.99 14.80
CA LEU A 524 9.68 -15.26 13.54
C LEU A 524 9.25 -13.81 13.84
N PRO A 525 10.03 -12.80 13.42
CA PRO A 525 9.60 -11.40 13.48
C PRO A 525 8.43 -11.13 12.52
N ALA A 526 7.56 -10.18 12.87
CA ALA A 526 6.49 -9.72 11.98
C ALA A 526 7.08 -9.16 10.66
N ASP A 527 8.14 -8.35 10.75
CA ASP A 527 8.76 -7.67 9.62
C ASP A 527 9.97 -8.44 9.07
N THR A 528 9.75 -9.65 8.57
CA THR A 528 10.85 -10.44 7.96
C THR A 528 11.22 -9.96 6.55
N ARG A 529 10.32 -9.28 5.85
CA ARG A 529 10.54 -8.70 4.52
C ARG A 529 10.34 -7.19 4.56
N ASP A 530 11.35 -6.47 4.10
CA ASP A 530 11.34 -5.00 4.02
C ASP A 530 10.98 -4.54 2.62
N GLY A 531 9.87 -3.80 2.48
CA GLY A 531 9.43 -3.24 1.20
C GLY A 531 10.35 -2.15 0.66
N LEU A 532 11.08 -1.43 1.52
CA LEU A 532 11.95 -0.32 1.10
C LEU A 532 13.17 -0.80 0.30
N HIS A 533 13.67 -1.99 0.61
CA HIS A 533 14.85 -2.60 -0.02
C HIS A 533 14.47 -3.80 -0.90
N GLU A 534 13.27 -3.80 -1.47
CA GLU A 534 12.77 -4.85 -2.38
C GLU A 534 12.81 -6.28 -1.78
N GLY A 535 12.80 -6.39 -0.45
CA GLY A 535 12.90 -7.66 0.28
C GLY A 535 14.29 -8.29 0.30
N LEU A 536 15.35 -7.57 -0.06
CA LEU A 536 16.73 -8.07 0.09
C LEU A 536 17.01 -8.46 1.55
N LEU A 537 17.82 -9.51 1.73
CA LEU A 537 18.17 -10.12 3.02
C LEU A 537 17.02 -10.83 3.76
N ALA A 538 15.82 -10.93 3.18
CA ALA A 538 14.70 -11.63 3.81
C ALA A 538 15.01 -13.11 4.05
N GLY A 539 15.71 -13.77 3.13
CA GLY A 539 16.13 -15.17 3.25
C GLY A 539 17.11 -15.40 4.41
N GLU A 540 18.14 -14.57 4.55
CA GLU A 540 19.11 -14.63 5.64
C GLU A 540 18.47 -14.41 7.02
N ARG A 541 17.56 -13.42 7.12
CA ARG A 541 16.81 -13.16 8.35
C ARG A 541 15.96 -14.37 8.74
N LEU A 542 15.22 -14.93 7.78
CA LEU A 542 14.37 -16.10 8.01
C LEU A 542 15.20 -17.33 8.40
N ALA A 543 16.28 -17.62 7.68
CA ALA A 543 17.19 -18.73 8.00
C ALA A 543 17.79 -18.59 9.41
N THR A 544 18.19 -17.37 9.81
CA THR A 544 18.75 -17.13 11.14
C THR A 544 17.70 -17.33 12.25
N ALA A 545 16.47 -16.86 12.03
CA ALA A 545 15.36 -17.10 12.94
C ALA A 545 15.05 -18.60 13.10
N LEU A 546 15.04 -19.35 11.99
CA LEU A 546 14.86 -20.80 12.00
C LEU A 546 15.97 -21.54 12.76
N ARG A 547 17.23 -21.14 12.59
CA ARG A 547 18.36 -21.70 13.37
C ARG A 547 18.27 -21.35 14.86
N GLY A 548 17.77 -20.17 15.20
CA GLY A 548 17.45 -19.81 16.58
C GLY A 548 16.37 -20.72 17.19
N MET A 549 15.34 -21.02 16.42
CA MET A 549 14.27 -21.95 16.81
C MET A 549 14.79 -23.39 16.94
N GLU A 550 15.64 -23.85 16.03
CA GLU A 550 16.31 -25.17 16.09
C GLU A 550 17.15 -25.30 17.36
N LYS A 551 17.96 -24.29 17.67
CA LYS A 551 18.77 -24.28 18.89
C LYS A 551 17.89 -24.33 20.14
N ALA A 552 16.88 -23.48 20.22
CA ALA A 552 15.93 -23.49 21.34
C ALA A 552 15.17 -24.83 21.45
N TYR A 553 14.95 -25.53 20.33
CA TYR A 553 14.35 -26.85 20.34
C TYR A 553 15.28 -27.88 20.96
N HIS A 554 16.57 -27.89 20.61
CA HIS A 554 17.53 -28.82 21.21
C HIS A 554 17.85 -28.51 22.67
N ASP A 555 17.99 -27.23 23.02
CA ASP A 555 18.27 -26.80 24.40
C ASP A 555 17.10 -27.13 25.35
N GLY A 556 15.86 -27.05 24.85
CA GLY A 556 14.66 -27.43 25.60
C GLY A 556 14.35 -28.94 25.56
N ASN A 557 15.19 -29.78 24.94
CA ASN A 557 14.90 -31.22 24.78
C ASN A 557 15.26 -32.06 26.00
N GLY A 558 14.43 -31.98 27.04
CA GLY A 558 14.49 -32.91 28.17
C GLY A 558 13.78 -34.24 27.86
N ARG A 559 14.21 -35.31 28.51
CA ARG A 559 13.50 -36.60 28.48
C ARG A 559 12.30 -36.54 29.42
N THR A 560 11.10 -36.73 28.88
CA THR A 560 9.86 -36.90 29.63
C THR A 560 9.75 -38.31 30.21
N LEU A 561 8.90 -38.49 31.22
CA LEU A 561 8.54 -39.83 31.71
C LEU A 561 7.62 -40.49 30.70
N GLU A 562 8.02 -41.63 30.16
CA GLU A 562 7.21 -42.43 29.23
C GLU A 562 6.45 -43.50 30.04
N LEU A 563 5.12 -43.43 30.02
CA LEU A 563 4.23 -44.25 30.83
C LEU A 563 3.18 -44.94 29.96
N SER A 564 2.75 -46.13 30.36
CA SER A 564 1.69 -46.88 29.70
C SER A 564 0.59 -47.22 30.68
N THR A 565 -0.65 -46.84 30.38
CA THR A 565 -1.82 -47.13 31.20
C THR A 565 -2.91 -47.79 30.36
N ARG A 566 -3.70 -48.67 30.98
CA ARG A 566 -4.82 -49.37 30.34
C ARG A 566 -6.10 -48.96 31.03
N LEU A 567 -7.08 -48.55 30.24
CA LEU A 567 -8.42 -48.20 30.68
C LEU A 567 -9.40 -49.21 30.12
N SER A 568 -10.15 -49.84 31.01
CA SER A 568 -11.19 -50.79 30.66
C SER A 568 -12.53 -50.10 30.77
N LEU A 569 -13.34 -50.10 29.70
CA LEU A 569 -14.71 -49.57 29.80
C LEU A 569 -15.53 -50.33 30.85
N ARG A 570 -15.30 -51.63 31.01
CA ARG A 570 -16.08 -52.46 31.95
C ARG A 570 -15.78 -52.18 33.42
N VAL A 571 -14.54 -51.78 33.74
CA VAL A 571 -14.10 -51.50 35.11
C VAL A 571 -14.14 -50.02 35.43
N ASP A 572 -13.63 -49.16 34.54
CA ASP A 572 -13.50 -47.73 34.77
C ASP A 572 -14.79 -46.95 34.39
N PHE A 573 -15.60 -47.44 33.44
CA PHE A 573 -16.81 -46.75 32.96
C PHE A 573 -18.00 -47.71 32.71
N PRO A 574 -18.49 -48.41 33.75
CA PRO A 574 -19.43 -49.52 33.61
C PRO A 574 -20.76 -49.15 32.90
N LEU A 575 -21.28 -47.95 33.15
CA LEU A 575 -22.50 -47.47 32.49
C LEU A 575 -22.28 -47.21 30.99
N ALA A 576 -21.15 -46.61 30.62
CA ALA A 576 -20.81 -46.39 29.21
C ALA A 576 -20.55 -47.70 28.46
N PHE A 577 -20.06 -48.74 29.15
CA PHE A 577 -19.94 -50.08 28.57
C PHE A 577 -21.32 -50.72 28.30
N LEU A 578 -22.27 -50.58 29.23
CA LEU A 578 -23.65 -51.01 29.04
C LEU A 578 -24.31 -50.26 27.87
N GLU A 579 -24.11 -48.94 27.80
CA GLU A 579 -24.58 -48.10 26.69
C GLU A 579 -24.00 -48.56 25.34
N LEU A 580 -22.70 -48.88 25.30
CA LEU A 580 -22.03 -49.38 24.10
C LEU A 580 -22.62 -50.72 23.64
N LYS A 581 -22.87 -51.67 24.56
CA LYS A 581 -23.45 -52.98 24.20
C LYS A 581 -24.89 -52.87 23.71
N THR A 582 -25.68 -51.95 24.28
CA THR A 582 -27.11 -51.80 23.98
C THR A 582 -27.36 -50.94 22.74
N THR A 583 -26.65 -49.81 22.62
CA THR A 583 -26.88 -48.82 21.56
C THR A 583 -25.85 -48.87 20.43
N GLY A 584 -24.70 -49.51 20.64
CA GLY A 584 -23.58 -49.48 19.69
C GLY A 584 -22.76 -48.18 19.72
N ARG A 585 -23.01 -47.26 20.66
CA ARG A 585 -22.21 -46.04 20.86
C ARG A 585 -22.12 -45.66 22.34
N CYS A 586 -21.04 -45.01 22.75
CA CYS A 586 -20.96 -44.40 24.07
C CYS A 586 -19.96 -43.24 24.10
N GLU A 587 -20.12 -42.36 25.07
CA GLU A 587 -19.19 -41.27 25.35
C GLU A 587 -18.60 -41.42 26.75
N ILE A 588 -17.29 -41.22 26.87
CA ILE A 588 -16.60 -41.26 28.17
C ILE A 588 -15.79 -39.98 28.37
N ALA A 589 -15.79 -39.48 29.60
CA ALA A 589 -14.90 -38.43 30.05
C ALA A 589 -13.86 -39.03 30.98
N ILE A 590 -12.58 -38.95 30.60
CA ILE A 590 -11.48 -39.44 31.41
C ILE A 590 -11.00 -38.31 32.33
N PRO A 591 -11.20 -38.42 33.66
CA PRO A 591 -10.87 -37.37 34.60
C PRO A 591 -9.38 -37.41 35.03
N GLU A 592 -8.87 -36.29 35.54
CA GLU A 592 -7.47 -36.15 35.99
C GLU A 592 -7.11 -37.13 37.13
N TRP A 593 -8.01 -37.25 38.12
CA TRP A 593 -7.82 -38.10 39.31
C TRP A 593 -7.56 -39.57 38.99
N ARG A 594 -8.04 -40.07 37.84
CA ARG A 594 -7.83 -41.46 37.42
C ARG A 594 -6.35 -41.77 37.26
N PHE A 595 -5.55 -40.81 36.80
CA PHE A 595 -4.11 -40.97 36.59
C PHE A 595 -3.30 -40.61 37.83
N ASP A 596 -3.80 -39.68 38.66
CA ASP A 596 -3.17 -39.33 39.94
C ASP A 596 -3.14 -40.51 40.92
N ARG A 597 -4.09 -41.44 40.80
CA ARG A 597 -4.11 -42.67 41.59
C ARG A 597 -2.99 -43.64 41.25
N GLU A 598 -2.53 -43.63 39.99
CA GLU A 598 -1.37 -44.43 39.56
C GLU A 598 -0.07 -43.70 39.92
N TYR A 599 0.02 -42.42 39.53
CA TYR A 599 1.18 -41.58 39.73
C TYR A 599 0.77 -40.16 40.14
N PRO A 600 0.73 -39.87 41.46
CA PRO A 600 0.36 -38.55 41.95
C PRO A 600 1.47 -37.54 41.66
N GLY A 601 1.09 -36.28 41.37
CA GLY A 601 2.02 -35.18 41.14
C GLY A 601 2.60 -35.09 39.73
N HIS A 602 2.12 -35.91 38.79
CA HIS A 602 2.46 -35.75 37.38
C HIS A 602 1.58 -34.69 36.71
N TYR A 603 2.21 -33.82 35.91
CA TYR A 603 1.53 -32.82 35.09
C TYR A 603 1.97 -32.96 33.64
N MET A 604 1.36 -32.16 32.76
CA MET A 604 1.64 -32.14 31.32
C MET A 604 1.54 -33.54 30.69
N ARG A 605 0.47 -34.26 31.04
CA ARG A 605 0.17 -35.61 30.57
C ARG A 605 -0.35 -35.56 29.13
N ARG A 606 0.44 -36.09 28.20
CA ARG A 606 0.15 -36.01 26.76
C ARG A 606 0.22 -37.37 26.12
N ILE A 607 -0.75 -37.68 25.28
CA ILE A 607 -0.86 -38.95 24.59
C ILE A 607 0.27 -39.06 23.55
N ARG A 608 0.88 -40.24 23.49
CA ARG A 608 1.86 -40.62 22.47
C ARG A 608 1.24 -41.57 21.44
N SER A 609 0.46 -42.53 21.90
CA SER A 609 -0.34 -43.41 21.05
C SER A 609 -1.51 -44.00 21.83
N VAL A 610 -2.59 -44.30 21.12
CA VAL A 610 -3.75 -45.03 21.65
C VAL A 610 -3.93 -46.30 20.83
N SER A 611 -4.11 -47.43 21.51
CA SER A 611 -4.50 -48.69 20.86
C SER A 611 -5.71 -49.31 21.54
N LEU A 612 -6.56 -49.94 20.72
CA LEU A 612 -7.82 -50.52 21.13
C LEU A 612 -7.75 -52.04 21.07
N THR A 613 -8.21 -52.71 22.12
CA THR A 613 -8.40 -54.17 22.15
C THR A 613 -9.84 -54.49 22.54
N ILE A 614 -10.56 -55.19 21.67
CA ILE A 614 -11.93 -55.65 21.90
C ILE A 614 -11.94 -57.18 21.86
N PRO A 615 -11.78 -57.85 23.01
CA PRO A 615 -12.02 -59.29 23.11
C PRO A 615 -13.49 -59.61 22.81
N CYS A 616 -13.72 -60.32 21.70
CA CYS A 616 -15.04 -60.78 21.24
C CYS A 616 -14.92 -62.11 20.46
N VAL A 617 -16.05 -62.79 20.24
CA VAL A 617 -16.11 -64.01 19.44
C VAL A 617 -16.48 -63.62 18.01
N ALA A 618 -15.46 -63.32 17.21
CA ALA A 618 -15.58 -63.05 15.79
C ALA A 618 -15.13 -64.28 14.97
N GLY A 619 -15.69 -64.45 13.77
CA GLY A 619 -15.23 -65.47 12.82
C GLY A 619 -13.83 -65.17 12.27
N PRO A 620 -13.13 -66.16 11.69
CA PRO A 620 -11.72 -66.03 11.29
C PRO A 620 -11.46 -64.92 10.24
N ASN A 621 -12.45 -64.58 9.42
CA ASN A 621 -12.35 -63.57 8.36
C ASN A 621 -13.28 -62.36 8.59
N THR A 622 -13.90 -62.22 9.77
CA THR A 622 -14.78 -61.10 10.08
C THR A 622 -14.02 -60.05 10.87
N GLY A 623 -14.00 -58.82 10.34
CA GLY A 623 -13.39 -57.68 11.04
C GLY A 623 -14.24 -57.18 12.21
N VAL A 624 -13.60 -56.49 13.15
CA VAL A 624 -14.24 -55.79 14.26
C VAL A 624 -14.15 -54.29 14.01
N HIS A 625 -15.25 -53.70 13.54
CA HIS A 625 -15.34 -52.32 13.09
C HIS A 625 -15.80 -51.40 14.23
N CYS A 626 -14.84 -50.90 15.00
CA CYS A 626 -15.05 -49.88 16.02
C CYS A 626 -14.40 -48.57 15.58
N LYS A 627 -15.07 -47.45 15.78
CA LYS A 627 -14.51 -46.11 15.57
C LYS A 627 -14.32 -45.41 16.91
N LEU A 628 -13.14 -44.82 17.09
CA LEU A 628 -12.78 -44.04 18.27
C LEU A 628 -12.52 -42.60 17.84
N THR A 629 -13.20 -41.66 18.48
CA THR A 629 -13.11 -40.22 18.18
C THR A 629 -12.76 -39.44 19.44
N LEU A 630 -11.83 -38.48 19.31
CA LEU A 630 -11.49 -37.55 20.38
C LEU A 630 -12.35 -36.29 20.23
N LEU A 631 -13.24 -36.03 21.17
CA LEU A 631 -14.15 -34.88 21.14
C LEU A 631 -13.52 -33.63 21.78
N GLY A 632 -12.66 -33.84 22.78
CA GLY A 632 -11.92 -32.77 23.43
C GLY A 632 -10.81 -33.31 24.32
N SER A 633 -9.77 -32.50 24.51
CA SER A 633 -8.66 -32.82 25.40
C SER A 633 -8.23 -31.61 26.21
N ALA A 634 -7.68 -31.87 27.39
CA ALA A 634 -7.17 -30.88 28.31
C ALA A 634 -5.81 -31.31 28.83
N THR A 635 -4.86 -30.37 28.84
CA THR A 635 -3.49 -30.62 29.33
C THR A 635 -3.12 -29.56 30.35
N ARG A 636 -2.74 -29.98 31.56
CA ARG A 636 -2.18 -29.10 32.58
C ARG A 636 -0.71 -28.78 32.24
N VAL A 637 -0.44 -27.56 31.78
CA VAL A 637 0.89 -27.09 31.37
C VAL A 637 1.75 -26.72 32.56
N GLU A 638 1.16 -26.12 33.61
CA GLU A 638 1.90 -25.68 34.78
C GLU A 638 1.63 -26.55 36.03
N PRO A 639 2.65 -26.86 36.85
CA PRO A 639 2.51 -27.65 38.08
C PRO A 639 2.02 -26.82 39.27
N THR A 640 1.80 -25.52 39.09
CA THR A 640 1.43 -24.57 40.15
C THR A 640 0.02 -24.84 40.66
N LEU A 641 -0.18 -24.68 41.98
CA LEU A 641 -1.52 -24.65 42.57
C LEU A 641 -1.98 -23.19 42.63
N LEU A 642 -3.24 -22.92 42.27
CA LEU A 642 -3.83 -21.59 42.41
C LEU A 642 -4.25 -21.40 43.86
N ASP A 643 -3.92 -20.23 44.41
CA ASP A 643 -4.44 -19.79 45.69
C ASP A 643 -5.94 -19.52 45.55
N ILE A 644 -6.73 -19.91 46.55
CA ILE A 644 -8.16 -19.65 46.58
C ILE A 644 -8.34 -18.17 46.95
N GLU A 645 -8.23 -17.26 45.98
CA GLU A 645 -8.37 -15.82 46.27
C GLU A 645 -9.83 -15.38 46.50
N ASP A 646 -10.85 -16.19 46.21
CA ASP A 646 -12.25 -15.81 46.45
C ASP A 646 -13.13 -17.00 46.86
N CYS A 647 -12.93 -17.54 48.07
CA CYS A 647 -13.89 -18.51 48.61
C CYS A 647 -15.13 -17.83 49.21
N CYS A 648 -14.99 -16.64 49.80
CA CYS A 648 -16.06 -15.95 50.55
C CYS A 648 -15.85 -14.43 50.54
N PRO A 649 -16.85 -13.61 50.17
CA PRO A 649 -16.75 -12.14 50.25
C PRO A 649 -16.88 -11.56 51.69
N ARG A 650 -16.83 -12.39 52.75
CA ARG A 650 -16.85 -11.99 54.17
C ARG A 650 -16.11 -13.01 55.06
N GLU A 651 -15.70 -12.58 56.26
CA GLU A 651 -14.94 -13.36 57.27
C GLU A 651 -15.25 -14.87 57.26
N CYS A 652 -14.26 -15.62 56.81
CA CYS A 652 -14.32 -17.04 56.47
C CYS A 652 -14.29 -17.90 57.75
N THR A 653 -15.47 -18.25 58.29
CA THR A 653 -15.59 -19.19 59.43
C THR A 653 -15.62 -20.67 59.01
N CYS A 654 -15.61 -20.96 57.70
CA CYS A 654 -15.78 -22.30 57.16
C CYS A 654 -14.50 -23.16 57.07
N GLY A 655 -13.34 -22.64 57.47
CA GLY A 655 -12.05 -23.35 57.34
C GLY A 655 -11.54 -23.48 55.91
N CYS A 656 -12.22 -22.85 54.93
CA CYS A 656 -11.91 -22.96 53.51
C CYS A 656 -10.65 -22.18 53.07
N CYS A 657 -10.20 -21.24 53.91
CA CYS A 657 -9.24 -20.19 53.55
C CYS A 657 -7.75 -20.57 53.78
N ALA A 658 -7.45 -21.86 53.97
CA ALA A 658 -6.08 -22.40 54.03
C ALA A 658 -5.75 -23.38 52.87
N GLY A 659 -6.67 -23.57 51.92
CA GLY A 659 -6.50 -24.55 50.84
C GLY A 659 -5.85 -23.99 49.58
N ARG A 660 -4.91 -24.74 49.00
CA ARG A 660 -4.47 -24.57 47.61
C ARG A 660 -5.40 -25.38 46.69
N ARG A 661 -5.90 -24.81 45.58
CA ARG A 661 -6.87 -25.50 44.71
C ARG A 661 -6.18 -26.34 43.62
N TYR A 662 -6.41 -27.65 43.70
CA TYR A 662 -5.99 -28.61 42.68
C TYR A 662 -6.95 -28.66 41.48
N GLU A 663 -8.26 -28.65 41.74
CA GLU A 663 -9.31 -28.80 40.71
C GLU A 663 -9.23 -27.74 39.60
N ALA A 664 -9.50 -28.20 38.37
CA ALA A 664 -9.54 -27.38 37.17
C ALA A 664 -10.78 -26.48 37.11
N GLN A 665 -10.59 -25.18 36.87
CA GLN A 665 -11.69 -24.28 36.49
C GLN A 665 -11.87 -24.24 34.96
N PRO A 666 -13.04 -23.79 34.44
CA PRO A 666 -13.29 -23.64 33.01
C PRO A 666 -12.25 -22.80 32.27
N ASP A 667 -11.81 -21.68 32.86
CA ASP A 667 -10.89 -20.70 32.28
C ASP A 667 -9.51 -20.68 32.99
N ASP A 668 -9.04 -21.84 33.44
CA ASP A 668 -7.77 -21.96 34.16
C ASP A 668 -6.57 -21.78 33.22
N PRO A 669 -5.69 -20.77 33.43
CA PRO A 669 -4.53 -20.52 32.57
C PRO A 669 -3.51 -21.66 32.60
N ARG A 670 -3.53 -22.50 33.63
CA ARG A 670 -2.65 -23.67 33.76
C ARG A 670 -3.05 -24.80 32.81
N ILE A 671 -4.28 -24.78 32.26
CA ILE A 671 -4.85 -25.88 31.49
C ILE A 671 -5.16 -25.41 30.08
N VAL A 672 -4.46 -25.99 29.11
CA VAL A 672 -4.77 -25.77 27.71
C VAL A 672 -5.84 -26.78 27.30
N ARG A 673 -7.02 -26.28 26.95
CA ARG A 673 -8.13 -27.07 26.42
C ARG A 673 -8.17 -26.99 24.89
N ARG A 674 -8.37 -28.14 24.26
CA ARG A 674 -8.64 -28.26 22.82
C ARG A 674 -9.99 -28.94 22.65
N CYS A 675 -10.96 -28.20 22.13
CA CYS A 675 -12.31 -28.71 21.88
C CYS A 675 -12.51 -28.85 20.36
N GLY A 676 -13.00 -30.01 19.91
CA GLY A 676 -13.25 -30.31 18.50
C GLY A 676 -13.07 -31.79 18.18
N ALA A 677 -13.97 -32.36 17.38
CA ALA A 677 -13.88 -33.71 16.83
C ALA A 677 -12.87 -33.75 15.66
N THR A 678 -11.60 -33.44 15.94
CA THR A 678 -10.59 -33.17 14.91
C THR A 678 -10.00 -34.46 14.33
N GLU A 679 -9.94 -35.54 15.11
CA GLU A 679 -9.23 -36.77 14.77
C GLU A 679 -10.04 -38.02 15.18
N SER A 680 -9.89 -39.11 14.42
CA SER A 680 -10.53 -40.40 14.70
C SER A 680 -9.71 -41.57 14.17
N ILE A 681 -9.77 -42.70 14.85
CA ILE A 681 -9.21 -43.98 14.38
C ILE A 681 -10.33 -45.01 14.21
N ALA A 682 -10.08 -46.01 13.37
CA ALA A 682 -10.99 -47.14 13.16
C ALA A 682 -10.23 -48.46 13.29
N THR A 683 -10.86 -49.47 13.90
CA THR A 683 -10.27 -50.81 14.04
C THR A 683 -10.72 -51.74 12.94
N SER A 684 -9.85 -52.69 12.61
CA SER A 684 -10.15 -53.81 11.70
C SER A 684 -10.01 -55.16 12.39
N HIS A 685 -9.00 -55.33 13.24
CA HIS A 685 -8.77 -56.59 13.98
C HIS A 685 -9.11 -56.50 15.47
N ALA A 686 -9.15 -55.27 16.01
CA ALA A 686 -9.41 -54.99 17.42
C ALA A 686 -8.53 -55.79 18.41
N GLN A 687 -7.30 -56.11 18.01
CA GLN A 687 -6.26 -56.68 18.86
C GLN A 687 -5.09 -55.71 18.90
N ASN A 688 -4.99 -54.90 19.97
CA ASN A 688 -3.98 -53.85 20.11
C ASN A 688 -3.89 -52.94 18.85
N ASP A 689 -5.03 -52.60 18.28
CA ASP A 689 -5.17 -51.90 17.01
C ASP A 689 -5.10 -50.39 17.23
N ALA A 690 -4.13 -49.72 16.61
CA ALA A 690 -3.94 -48.27 16.70
C ALA A 690 -4.62 -47.49 15.56
N GLY A 691 -5.34 -48.19 14.66
CA GLY A 691 -5.95 -47.59 13.46
C GLY A 691 -4.93 -47.21 12.38
N LEU A 692 -3.74 -47.81 12.43
CA LEU A 692 -2.66 -47.68 11.46
C LEU A 692 -2.22 -49.09 11.02
N PHE A 693 -1.73 -49.22 9.80
CA PHE A 693 -1.18 -50.50 9.32
C PHE A 693 0.07 -50.93 10.12
N GLU A 694 0.94 -49.98 10.45
CA GLU A 694 2.12 -50.18 11.28
C GLU A 694 2.30 -49.00 12.23
N LEU A 695 2.44 -49.27 13.52
CA LEU A 695 2.68 -48.24 14.53
C LEU A 695 4.18 -47.91 14.60
N ASN A 696 4.59 -46.81 13.96
CA ASN A 696 5.98 -46.37 13.94
C ASN A 696 6.19 -45.01 14.62
N PHE A 697 6.86 -45.00 15.78
CA PHE A 697 7.17 -43.78 16.53
C PHE A 697 8.18 -42.83 15.86
N ARG A 698 8.87 -43.30 14.81
CA ARG A 698 9.85 -42.54 14.02
C ARG A 698 9.28 -41.99 12.72
N ASP A 699 7.97 -42.09 12.48
CA ASP A 699 7.34 -41.43 11.34
C ASP A 699 7.56 -39.90 11.41
N GLU A 700 7.65 -39.27 10.24
CA GLU A 700 7.73 -37.81 10.10
C GLU A 700 6.40 -37.14 10.42
N ARG A 701 5.28 -37.89 10.37
CA ARG A 701 3.95 -37.43 10.73
C ARG A 701 3.65 -37.66 12.22
N TYR A 702 2.70 -36.91 12.75
CA TYR A 702 2.15 -37.20 14.07
C TYR A 702 1.26 -38.45 14.00
N LEU A 703 1.33 -39.27 15.04
CA LEU A 703 0.41 -40.38 15.25
C LEU A 703 -0.98 -39.84 15.61
N PRO A 704 -2.06 -40.62 15.38
CA PRO A 704 -3.39 -40.21 15.81
C PRO A 704 -3.43 -39.88 17.31
N PHE A 705 -3.99 -38.72 17.64
CA PHE A 705 -4.08 -38.18 19.00
C PHE A 705 -2.75 -37.88 19.69
N GLU A 706 -1.63 -37.94 18.97
CA GLU A 706 -0.33 -37.56 19.53
C GLU A 706 -0.39 -36.13 20.04
N TYR A 707 0.23 -35.86 21.19
CA TYR A 707 0.29 -34.56 21.84
C TYR A 707 -1.04 -34.00 22.37
N ALA A 708 -2.16 -34.71 22.21
CA ALA A 708 -3.42 -34.41 22.87
C ALA A 708 -3.32 -34.64 24.39
N GLY A 709 -4.13 -33.92 25.15
CA GLY A 709 -4.19 -34.08 26.60
C GLY A 709 -4.78 -35.43 26.99
N LEU A 710 -4.18 -36.08 27.99
CA LEU A 710 -4.67 -37.37 28.48
C LEU A 710 -6.04 -37.24 29.17
N VAL A 711 -6.29 -36.11 29.83
CA VAL A 711 -7.62 -35.75 30.33
C VAL A 711 -8.47 -35.35 29.12
N SER A 712 -9.46 -36.16 28.78
CA SER A 712 -10.08 -36.10 27.46
C SER A 712 -11.49 -36.68 27.43
N LEU A 713 -12.27 -36.27 26.43
CA LEU A 713 -13.60 -36.75 26.11
C LEU A 713 -13.54 -37.59 24.84
N TRP A 714 -13.97 -38.85 24.92
CA TRP A 714 -13.92 -39.81 23.83
C TRP A 714 -15.31 -40.31 23.47
N ARG A 715 -15.51 -40.60 22.19
CA ARG A 715 -16.69 -41.31 21.71
C ARG A 715 -16.28 -42.59 20.99
N PHE A 716 -16.90 -43.69 21.43
CA PHE A 716 -16.77 -45.03 20.86
C PHE A 716 -18.02 -45.33 20.04
N GLU A 717 -17.84 -45.83 18.83
CA GLU A 717 -18.92 -46.26 17.94
C GLU A 717 -18.61 -47.69 17.48
N LEU A 718 -19.38 -48.66 17.99
CA LEU A 718 -19.41 -50.06 17.57
C LEU A 718 -20.82 -50.40 17.04
N PRO A 719 -21.22 -49.88 15.87
CA PRO A 719 -22.57 -50.05 15.37
C PRO A 719 -22.88 -51.52 15.07
N ALA A 720 -24.01 -52.01 15.56
CA ALA A 720 -24.47 -53.38 15.33
C ALA A 720 -24.82 -53.64 13.84
N GLU A 721 -25.22 -52.60 13.10
CA GLU A 721 -25.58 -52.70 11.68
C GLU A 721 -24.40 -53.09 10.78
N THR A 722 -23.19 -52.66 11.11
CA THR A 722 -21.99 -52.87 10.28
C THR A 722 -21.11 -54.02 10.75
N ASN A 723 -21.31 -54.51 11.98
CA ASN A 723 -20.50 -55.57 12.56
C ASN A 723 -21.17 -56.94 12.33
N ALA A 724 -20.49 -57.83 11.60
CA ALA A 724 -20.98 -59.18 11.29
C ALA A 724 -20.64 -60.20 12.39
N PHE A 725 -20.68 -59.80 13.65
CA PHE A 725 -20.51 -60.67 14.82
C PHE A 725 -21.48 -60.24 15.92
N ASP A 726 -21.77 -61.15 16.86
CA ASP A 726 -22.66 -60.85 17.96
C ASP A 726 -21.97 -59.93 18.98
N THR A 727 -22.45 -58.69 19.09
CA THR A 727 -21.90 -57.66 20.02
C THR A 727 -22.04 -58.07 21.49
N ASP A 728 -22.92 -59.03 21.80
CA ASP A 728 -23.02 -59.57 23.16
C ASP A 728 -21.77 -60.34 23.57
N THR A 729 -21.02 -60.84 22.60
CA THR A 729 -19.77 -61.57 22.83
C THR A 729 -18.62 -60.66 23.26
N VAL A 730 -18.77 -59.33 23.20
CA VAL A 730 -17.76 -58.38 23.68
C VAL A 730 -17.64 -58.48 25.20
N THR A 731 -16.48 -58.93 25.70
CA THR A 731 -16.22 -59.09 27.15
C THR A 731 -15.79 -57.81 27.82
N GLU A 732 -15.04 -56.99 27.08
CA GLU A 732 -14.37 -55.79 27.56
C GLU A 732 -13.96 -54.96 26.34
N VAL A 733 -13.73 -53.66 26.56
CA VAL A 733 -13.09 -52.79 25.58
C VAL A 733 -11.95 -52.11 26.32
N ASP A 734 -10.73 -52.50 25.96
CA ASP A 734 -9.50 -52.01 26.57
C ASP A 734 -8.85 -50.97 25.67
N CYS A 735 -8.64 -49.79 26.23
CA CYS A 735 -7.86 -48.73 25.61
C CYS A 735 -6.52 -48.65 26.30
N LYS A 736 -5.45 -48.95 25.56
CA LYS A 736 -4.09 -48.73 26.01
C LYS A 736 -3.65 -47.34 25.58
N PHE A 737 -3.29 -46.51 26.55
CA PHE A 737 -2.71 -45.19 26.35
C PHE A 737 -1.22 -45.25 26.69
N ASP A 738 -0.38 -45.02 25.69
CA ASP A 738 1.02 -44.68 25.92
C ASP A 738 1.11 -43.16 25.94
N TYR A 739 1.67 -42.58 26.99
CA TYR A 739 1.67 -41.14 27.23
C TYR A 739 2.97 -40.68 27.89
N THR A 740 3.23 -39.38 27.79
CA THR A 740 4.37 -38.72 28.42
C THR A 740 3.91 -37.79 29.52
N ALA A 741 4.68 -37.67 30.60
CA ALA A 741 4.40 -36.76 31.71
C ALA A 741 5.66 -36.15 32.32
N TRP A 742 5.48 -35.09 33.10
CA TRP A 742 6.51 -34.44 33.90
C TRP A 742 6.20 -34.52 35.40
N GLU A 743 7.24 -34.48 36.24
CA GLU A 743 7.11 -34.49 37.69
C GLU A 743 6.97 -33.06 38.25
N GLY A 744 5.85 -32.77 38.94
CA GLY A 744 5.49 -31.44 39.44
C GLY A 744 5.86 -31.15 40.90
N GLY A 745 6.74 -31.97 41.49
CA GLY A 745 7.21 -31.82 42.87
C GLY A 745 6.23 -32.29 43.96
N SER A 746 6.65 -32.19 45.22
CA SER A 746 5.90 -32.74 46.37
C SER A 746 4.56 -32.05 46.61
N VAL A 747 4.48 -30.73 46.40
CA VAL A 747 3.28 -29.92 46.62
C VAL A 747 2.12 -30.39 45.72
N LEU A 748 2.39 -30.58 44.43
CA LEU A 748 1.37 -31.08 43.51
C LEU A 748 1.01 -32.54 43.82
N ARG A 749 2.00 -33.34 44.23
CA ARG A 749 1.81 -34.74 44.61
C ARG A 749 0.86 -34.91 45.79
N GLU A 750 1.02 -34.13 46.85
CA GLU A 750 0.14 -34.18 48.02
C GLU A 750 -1.29 -33.75 47.67
N ALA A 751 -1.44 -32.65 46.92
CA ALA A 751 -2.75 -32.14 46.53
C ALA A 751 -3.51 -33.09 45.57
N SER A 752 -2.82 -33.64 44.57
CA SER A 752 -3.41 -34.62 43.64
C SER A 752 -3.76 -35.94 44.33
N TRP A 753 -2.92 -36.42 45.26
CA TRP A 753 -3.22 -37.60 46.06
C TRP A 753 -4.44 -37.40 46.96
N ALA A 754 -4.57 -36.25 47.62
CA ALA A 754 -5.74 -35.93 48.44
C ALA A 754 -7.04 -35.96 47.62
N ALA A 755 -7.02 -35.44 46.40
CA ALA A 755 -8.18 -35.47 45.49
C ALA A 755 -8.51 -36.89 44.98
N ALA A 756 -7.49 -37.69 44.68
CA ALA A 756 -7.67 -39.02 44.10
C ALA A 756 -7.97 -40.12 45.13
N SER A 757 -7.46 -40.00 46.36
CA SER A 757 -7.55 -41.06 47.38
C SER A 757 -9.00 -41.36 47.84
N ASN A 758 -9.90 -40.39 47.74
CA ASN A 758 -11.32 -40.54 48.05
C ASN A 758 -12.14 -41.19 46.92
N MET A 759 -11.57 -41.34 45.73
CA MET A 759 -12.28 -41.84 44.56
C MET A 759 -12.05 -43.35 44.35
N LEU A 760 -13.13 -44.12 44.28
CA LEU A 760 -13.10 -45.55 43.95
C LEU A 760 -13.01 -45.77 42.42
N PRO A 761 -12.43 -46.89 41.95
CA PRO A 761 -12.48 -47.26 40.54
C PRO A 761 -13.92 -47.27 40.03
N GLY A 762 -14.15 -46.89 38.77
CA GLY A 762 -15.51 -46.83 38.20
C GLY A 762 -16.41 -45.74 38.81
N GLY A 763 -15.86 -44.81 39.59
CA GLY A 763 -16.68 -43.89 40.42
C GLY A 763 -17.44 -44.62 41.53
N GLY A 764 -16.97 -45.81 41.93
CA GLY A 764 -17.68 -46.69 42.86
C GLY A 764 -18.78 -47.52 42.20
N LEU A 765 -18.87 -47.58 40.87
CA LEU A 765 -19.80 -48.46 40.15
C LEU A 765 -19.10 -49.71 39.62
N ARG A 766 -19.83 -50.82 39.53
CA ARG A 766 -19.36 -52.08 38.95
C ARG A 766 -20.44 -52.70 38.06
N TYR A 767 -20.04 -53.18 36.88
CA TYR A 767 -20.88 -53.90 35.93
C TYR A 767 -20.62 -55.40 36.00
N PHE A 768 -21.71 -56.17 36.01
CA PHE A 768 -21.73 -57.63 35.90
C PHE A 768 -22.66 -58.08 34.78
N ASP A 769 -22.23 -59.10 34.05
CA ASP A 769 -23.01 -59.76 33.00
C ASP A 769 -23.45 -61.14 33.51
N TRP A 770 -24.76 -61.36 33.64
CA TRP A 770 -25.28 -62.59 34.23
C TRP A 770 -24.86 -63.83 33.46
N ALA A 771 -24.81 -63.76 32.13
CA ALA A 771 -24.43 -64.89 31.30
C ALA A 771 -22.96 -65.32 31.50
N ARG A 772 -22.11 -64.39 31.97
CA ARG A 772 -20.66 -64.58 32.04
C ARG A 772 -20.14 -64.70 33.46
N ASP A 773 -20.48 -63.73 34.30
CA ASP A 773 -19.98 -63.66 35.68
C ASP A 773 -20.72 -64.62 36.61
N PHE A 774 -21.98 -64.95 36.25
CA PHE A 774 -22.85 -65.86 36.99
C PHE A 774 -23.35 -67.00 36.08
N SER A 775 -22.46 -67.56 35.26
CA SER A 775 -22.80 -68.55 34.22
C SER A 775 -23.61 -69.75 34.74
N ASP A 776 -23.24 -70.31 35.89
CA ASP A 776 -23.97 -71.42 36.52
C ASP A 776 -25.42 -71.04 36.87
N ALA A 777 -25.63 -69.84 37.41
CA ALA A 777 -26.96 -69.34 37.76
C ALA A 777 -27.77 -69.02 36.51
N TRP A 778 -27.14 -68.43 35.49
CA TRP A 778 -27.76 -68.11 34.22
C TRP A 778 -28.18 -69.36 33.42
N HIS A 779 -27.33 -70.40 33.38
CA HIS A 779 -27.67 -71.66 32.73
C HIS A 779 -28.84 -72.36 33.42
N ARG A 780 -28.90 -72.37 34.76
CA ARG A 780 -30.05 -72.92 35.50
C ARG A 780 -31.32 -72.12 35.24
N PHE A 781 -31.23 -70.79 35.24
CA PHE A 781 -32.34 -69.89 34.97
C PHE A 781 -32.89 -70.09 33.55
N THR A 782 -32.03 -70.09 32.53
CA THR A 782 -32.41 -70.30 31.12
C THR A 782 -32.91 -71.72 30.82
N ALA A 783 -32.32 -72.76 31.43
CA ALA A 783 -32.83 -74.12 31.33
C ALA A 783 -34.24 -74.27 31.92
N GLY A 784 -34.58 -73.47 32.94
CA GLY A 784 -35.92 -73.38 33.50
C GLY A 784 -36.98 -72.85 32.53
N PHE A 785 -36.60 -72.15 31.45
CA PHE A 785 -37.52 -71.73 30.39
C PHE A 785 -37.76 -72.81 29.32
N LEU A 786 -36.86 -73.81 29.20
CA LEU A 786 -36.93 -74.88 28.20
C LEU A 786 -37.61 -76.16 28.72
N ALA A 787 -37.72 -76.33 30.04
CA ALA A 787 -38.41 -77.47 30.65
C ALA A 787 -39.93 -77.32 30.54
N ASP A 788 -40.53 -78.08 29.63
CA ASP A 788 -41.96 -78.12 29.38
C ASP A 788 -42.72 -78.76 30.57
N ARG A 789 -43.62 -77.98 31.19
CA ARG A 789 -44.69 -78.33 32.14
C ARG A 789 -44.45 -79.50 33.13
N ARG A 790 -44.29 -79.15 34.42
CA ARG A 790 -45.08 -79.61 35.59
C ARG A 790 -44.28 -79.39 36.88
N GLU A 791 -44.49 -78.23 37.49
CA GLU A 791 -44.42 -77.89 38.94
C GLU A 791 -44.18 -76.38 39.05
N LEU A 792 -44.85 -75.72 39.99
CA LEU A 792 -44.81 -74.27 40.25
C LEU A 792 -43.43 -73.82 40.79
N CYS A 793 -42.38 -74.03 40.02
CA CYS A 793 -41.06 -73.53 40.35
C CYS A 793 -40.97 -72.09 39.87
N ALA A 794 -41.19 -71.16 40.79
CA ALA A 794 -40.86 -69.74 40.63
C ALA A 794 -39.50 -69.61 39.92
N ARG A 795 -39.40 -68.80 38.86
CA ARG A 795 -38.18 -68.67 38.04
C ARG A 795 -37.17 -67.82 38.80
N ARG A 796 -36.15 -68.45 39.38
CA ARG A 796 -35.20 -67.80 40.29
C ARG A 796 -33.83 -67.61 39.67
N LEU A 797 -33.29 -66.41 39.79
CA LEU A 797 -31.94 -66.03 39.38
C LEU A 797 -31.11 -65.72 40.64
N ALA A 798 -30.23 -66.65 41.02
CA ALA A 798 -29.48 -66.57 42.27
C ALA A 798 -28.28 -65.62 42.18
N LEU A 799 -28.19 -64.65 43.09
CA LEU A 799 -27.08 -63.71 43.21
C LEU A 799 -26.04 -64.23 44.22
N ARG A 800 -24.88 -64.66 43.71
CA ARG A 800 -23.77 -65.16 44.52
C ARG A 800 -22.52 -64.32 44.27
N MET A 801 -22.01 -63.64 45.29
CA MET A 801 -20.87 -62.72 45.16
C MET A 801 -19.70 -63.09 46.09
N HIS A 802 -18.50 -62.65 45.72
CA HIS A 802 -17.30 -62.70 46.58
C HIS A 802 -16.45 -61.44 46.37
N ARG A 803 -15.48 -61.21 47.28
CA ARG A 803 -14.60 -60.03 47.22
C ARG A 803 -13.82 -59.91 45.90
N GLY A 804 -13.38 -61.04 45.34
CA GLY A 804 -12.64 -61.11 44.06
C GLY A 804 -13.39 -60.62 42.82
N MET A 805 -14.72 -60.45 42.89
CA MET A 805 -15.53 -59.88 41.79
C MET A 805 -15.39 -58.36 41.65
N PHE A 806 -14.86 -57.69 42.68
CA PHE A 806 -14.63 -56.25 42.73
C PHE A 806 -13.15 -55.91 42.48
N PRO A 807 -12.83 -54.71 41.96
CA PRO A 807 -11.45 -54.32 41.74
C PRO A 807 -10.57 -54.45 42.98
N TYR A 808 -9.28 -54.72 42.76
CA TYR A 808 -8.30 -54.72 43.83
C TYR A 808 -8.17 -53.31 44.42
N LEU A 809 -8.28 -53.20 45.75
CA LEU A 809 -8.12 -51.93 46.47
C LEU A 809 -6.87 -52.02 47.38
N PRO A 810 -6.03 -50.98 47.43
CA PRO A 810 -4.88 -50.93 48.33
C PRO A 810 -5.29 -51.19 49.79
N GLY A 811 -4.52 -52.00 50.52
CA GLY A 811 -4.77 -52.32 51.93
C GLY A 811 -5.83 -53.42 52.17
N GLN A 812 -6.21 -54.19 51.14
CA GLN A 812 -7.21 -55.27 51.22
C GLN A 812 -8.51 -54.81 51.90
N ARG A 813 -9.05 -53.69 51.43
CA ARG A 813 -10.31 -53.16 51.97
C ARG A 813 -11.48 -54.09 51.65
N PRO A 814 -12.36 -54.42 52.62
CA PRO A 814 -13.59 -55.14 52.36
C PRO A 814 -14.54 -54.25 51.56
N VAL A 815 -15.41 -54.85 50.75
CA VAL A 815 -16.29 -54.10 49.84
C VAL A 815 -17.74 -54.45 50.13
N ARG A 816 -18.60 -53.44 50.20
CA ARG A 816 -20.06 -53.62 50.31
C ARG A 816 -20.75 -53.06 49.08
N MET A 817 -21.70 -53.82 48.55
CA MET A 817 -22.56 -53.35 47.45
C MET A 817 -23.65 -52.39 47.95
N ARG A 818 -24.00 -51.40 47.14
CA ARG A 818 -25.11 -50.47 47.37
C ARG A 818 -25.90 -50.31 46.07
N ARG A 819 -27.21 -50.15 46.18
CA ARG A 819 -28.10 -49.83 45.06
C ARG A 819 -27.83 -50.67 43.79
N PRO A 820 -27.99 -52.00 43.83
CA PRO A 820 -27.94 -52.80 42.61
C PRO A 820 -29.09 -52.46 41.67
N GLU A 821 -28.74 -52.22 40.43
CA GLU A 821 -29.62 -51.92 39.30
C GLU A 821 -29.60 -53.12 38.36
N ILE A 822 -30.75 -53.78 38.21
CA ILE A 822 -30.92 -54.90 37.30
C ILE A 822 -31.49 -54.39 35.97
N TRP A 823 -30.83 -54.78 34.89
CA TRP A 823 -31.23 -54.48 33.52
C TRP A 823 -31.49 -55.79 32.82
N PHE A 824 -32.66 -56.00 32.21
CA PHE A 824 -32.92 -57.23 31.49
C PHE A 824 -33.77 -57.01 30.24
N GLU A 825 -33.47 -57.80 29.21
CA GLU A 825 -34.19 -57.76 27.94
C GLU A 825 -35.19 -58.91 27.87
N ALA A 826 -36.48 -58.58 27.72
CA ALA A 826 -37.56 -59.56 27.64
C ALA A 826 -38.50 -59.28 26.46
N ARG A 827 -39.04 -60.34 25.84
CA ARG A 827 -39.95 -60.25 24.68
C ARG A 827 -41.35 -59.71 25.00
N THR A 828 -41.66 -59.46 26.27
CA THR A 828 -42.95 -58.92 26.74
C THR A 828 -43.26 -57.51 26.22
N CYS A 829 -42.31 -56.85 25.55
CA CYS A 829 -42.52 -55.58 24.86
C CYS A 829 -43.53 -55.65 23.70
N GLU A 830 -43.71 -56.82 23.08
CA GLU A 830 -44.71 -57.01 22.00
C GLU A 830 -46.16 -56.95 22.53
N GLU A 831 -46.37 -57.08 23.85
CA GLU A 831 -47.68 -57.10 24.52
C GLU A 831 -48.07 -55.73 25.14
N GLY A 832 -47.25 -54.68 24.97
CA GLY A 832 -47.53 -53.33 25.47
C GLY A 832 -47.30 -53.11 26.97
N VAL A 833 -46.73 -54.09 27.67
CA VAL A 833 -46.40 -54.02 29.10
C VAL A 833 -45.14 -53.18 29.31
N ARG A 834 -45.26 -52.02 29.98
CA ARG A 834 -44.15 -51.11 30.27
C ARG A 834 -43.48 -51.32 31.63
N ASN A 835 -44.16 -51.99 32.56
CA ASN A 835 -43.68 -52.23 33.92
C ASN A 835 -43.76 -53.73 34.24
N VAL A 836 -42.69 -54.30 34.79
CA VAL A 836 -42.60 -55.68 35.27
C VAL A 836 -42.20 -55.67 36.74
N GLU A 837 -42.97 -56.33 37.61
CA GLU A 837 -42.64 -56.44 39.03
C GLU A 837 -41.79 -57.71 39.26
N LEU A 838 -40.58 -57.53 39.81
CA LEU A 838 -39.71 -58.62 40.27
C LEU A 838 -39.75 -58.72 41.80
N GLU A 839 -39.61 -59.93 42.34
CA GLU A 839 -39.42 -60.12 43.79
C GLU A 839 -37.98 -60.52 44.08
N PHE A 840 -37.30 -59.86 45.02
CA PHE A 840 -36.00 -60.29 45.53
C PHE A 840 -36.15 -60.94 46.91
N VAL A 841 -35.63 -62.16 47.04
CA VAL A 841 -35.67 -62.97 48.25
C VAL A 841 -34.25 -63.12 48.80
N PRO A 842 -33.89 -62.52 49.95
CA PRO A 842 -32.56 -62.64 50.53
C PRO A 842 -32.30 -64.06 51.08
N ASP A 843 -31.03 -64.48 51.09
CA ASP A 843 -30.61 -65.78 51.60
C ASP A 843 -30.49 -65.80 53.14
N ARG A 844 -30.67 -66.97 53.75
CA ARG A 844 -30.98 -67.17 55.18
C ARG A 844 -29.83 -66.99 56.17
N ASP A 845 -28.61 -66.69 55.72
CA ASP A 845 -27.41 -66.65 56.58
C ASP A 845 -27.10 -65.26 57.19
N LEU A 846 -27.99 -64.27 57.07
CA LEU A 846 -27.86 -63.01 57.82
C LEU A 846 -28.47 -63.14 59.23
N PRO A 847 -27.78 -62.68 60.30
CA PRO A 847 -28.36 -62.65 61.64
C PRO A 847 -29.55 -61.68 61.63
N CYS A 848 -30.75 -62.25 61.59
CA CYS A 848 -31.97 -61.53 61.93
C CYS A 848 -31.79 -61.11 63.40
N GLY A 849 -31.86 -59.81 63.69
CA GLY A 849 -31.88 -59.34 65.07
C GLY A 849 -33.00 -60.07 65.82
N ASP A 850 -32.70 -60.49 67.05
CA ASP A 850 -33.60 -61.23 67.92
C ASP A 850 -34.89 -60.45 68.20
N ASP A 851 -35.87 -60.54 67.30
CA ASP A 851 -37.28 -60.28 67.54
C ASP A 851 -38.07 -61.11 66.52
N GLY A 852 -38.69 -62.19 67.01
CA GLY A 852 -39.42 -63.16 66.20
C GLY A 852 -40.68 -62.57 65.56
N GLU A 853 -41.07 -63.20 64.45
CA GLU A 853 -42.27 -62.95 63.61
C GLU A 853 -42.15 -61.90 62.49
N THR A 854 -41.32 -62.20 61.47
CA THR A 854 -41.67 -62.10 60.01
C THR A 854 -40.47 -62.52 59.14
N CYS A 855 -40.11 -63.80 59.12
CA CYS A 855 -38.98 -64.28 58.31
C CYS A 855 -39.40 -64.60 56.86
N CYS A 856 -39.62 -63.56 56.05
CA CYS A 856 -39.49 -63.53 54.58
C CYS A 856 -39.78 -62.09 54.11
N GLU A 857 -38.94 -61.12 54.44
CA GLU A 857 -39.03 -59.81 53.78
C GLU A 857 -38.71 -59.99 52.30
N ARG A 858 -39.75 -59.95 51.46
CA ARG A 858 -39.60 -59.93 50.00
C ARG A 858 -39.55 -58.49 49.55
N TYR A 859 -38.52 -58.13 48.81
CA TYR A 859 -38.35 -56.79 48.26
C TYR A 859 -38.98 -56.79 46.87
N GLN A 860 -40.02 -56.01 46.64
CA GLN A 860 -40.63 -55.86 45.31
C GLN A 860 -39.89 -54.76 44.53
N LEU A 861 -39.49 -55.06 43.30
CA LEU A 861 -38.80 -54.15 42.39
C LEU A 861 -39.69 -53.89 41.18
N THR A 862 -40.14 -52.66 41.02
CA THR A 862 -40.82 -52.24 39.78
C THR A 862 -39.78 -51.94 38.71
N CYS A 863 -39.70 -52.80 37.70
CA CYS A 863 -38.79 -52.62 36.56
C CYS A 863 -39.54 -51.93 35.42
N VAL A 864 -39.00 -50.81 34.93
CA VAL A 864 -39.65 -49.96 33.92
C VAL A 864 -38.84 -49.97 32.63
N ALA A 865 -39.52 -50.05 31.49
CA ALA A 865 -38.93 -49.87 30.16
C ALA A 865 -39.18 -48.46 29.61
N SER A 866 -38.17 -47.86 28.97
CA SER A 866 -38.28 -46.54 28.34
C SER A 866 -39.00 -46.62 26.98
N ALA A 867 -39.57 -45.50 26.52
CA ALA A 867 -40.20 -45.41 25.19
C ALA A 867 -39.21 -45.67 24.05
N ASP A 868 -37.95 -45.26 24.24
CA ASP A 868 -36.89 -45.44 23.24
C ASP A 868 -36.40 -46.89 23.16
N TRP A 869 -36.60 -47.68 24.23
CA TRP A 869 -36.13 -49.06 24.37
C TRP A 869 -37.20 -49.94 25.04
N PRO A 870 -38.28 -50.30 24.33
CA PRO A 870 -39.46 -50.91 24.93
C PRO A 870 -39.21 -52.32 25.50
N CYS A 871 -38.13 -53.00 25.10
CA CYS A 871 -37.80 -54.36 25.52
C CYS A 871 -36.74 -54.45 26.62
N LEU A 872 -36.13 -53.33 27.04
CA LEU A 872 -35.10 -53.28 28.07
C LEU A 872 -35.69 -52.71 29.36
N PHE A 873 -35.88 -53.57 30.36
CA PHE A 873 -36.45 -53.21 31.66
C PHE A 873 -35.33 -52.89 32.65
N HIS A 874 -35.51 -51.80 33.41
CA HIS A 874 -34.59 -51.35 34.45
C HIS A 874 -35.29 -51.29 35.82
N GLY A 875 -34.74 -51.97 36.82
CA GLY A 875 -35.21 -51.92 38.21
C GLY A 875 -34.07 -51.66 39.18
N VAL A 876 -34.36 -50.94 40.26
CA VAL A 876 -33.39 -50.63 41.32
C VAL A 876 -33.79 -51.39 42.58
N LEU A 877 -32.82 -52.05 43.21
CA LEU A 877 -32.98 -52.74 44.47
C LEU A 877 -32.33 -51.93 45.60
N ASP A 878 -33.12 -51.52 46.58
CA ASP A 878 -32.61 -50.95 47.82
C ASP A 878 -32.59 -52.02 48.91
N TYR A 879 -31.44 -52.69 49.06
CA TYR A 879 -31.20 -53.71 50.07
C TYR A 879 -29.86 -53.45 50.78
N PRO A 880 -29.77 -53.54 52.13
CA PRO A 880 -28.52 -53.35 52.85
C PRO A 880 -27.62 -54.59 52.75
N PHE A 881 -26.68 -54.59 51.80
CA PHE A 881 -25.75 -55.71 51.61
C PHE A 881 -24.68 -55.76 52.73
N PRO A 882 -24.18 -56.95 53.10
CA PRO A 882 -23.05 -57.07 54.03
C PRO A 882 -21.71 -56.71 53.36
N TYR A 883 -20.68 -56.45 54.18
CA TYR A 883 -19.31 -56.33 53.69
C TYR A 883 -18.78 -57.70 53.26
N LEU A 884 -18.18 -57.75 52.07
CA LEU A 884 -17.49 -58.91 51.53
C LEU A 884 -16.01 -58.82 51.94
N GLU A 885 -15.62 -59.66 52.90
CA GLU A 885 -14.27 -59.67 53.49
C GLU A 885 -13.38 -60.80 52.96
N GLU A 886 -13.98 -61.88 52.44
CA GLU A 886 -13.28 -63.08 51.99
C GLU A 886 -13.49 -63.34 50.49
N ASP A 887 -12.57 -64.08 49.87
CA ASP A 887 -12.69 -64.55 48.48
C ASP A 887 -13.68 -65.71 48.30
N CYS A 888 -14.26 -66.21 49.40
CA CYS A 888 -15.31 -67.22 49.36
C CYS A 888 -16.63 -66.64 48.86
N ALA A 889 -17.27 -67.35 47.93
CA ALA A 889 -18.54 -66.94 47.36
C ALA A 889 -19.70 -67.15 48.33
N ARG A 890 -20.35 -66.05 48.70
CA ARG A 890 -21.57 -66.01 49.51
C ARG A 890 -22.78 -65.83 48.61
N GLN A 891 -23.81 -66.65 48.82
CA GLN A 891 -25.10 -66.44 48.20
C GLN A 891 -25.84 -65.35 48.97
N ILE A 892 -26.30 -64.32 48.27
CA ILE A 892 -26.90 -63.13 48.88
C ILE A 892 -28.43 -63.20 48.83
N GLY A 893 -28.99 -63.73 47.74
CA GLY A 893 -30.43 -63.85 47.53
C GLY A 893 -30.76 -64.28 46.10
N GLU A 894 -32.05 -64.35 45.78
CA GLU A 894 -32.57 -64.79 44.50
C GLU A 894 -33.59 -63.77 43.94
N PHE A 895 -33.47 -63.40 42.66
CA PHE A 895 -34.48 -62.64 41.94
C PHE A 895 -35.52 -63.59 41.35
N VAL A 896 -36.78 -63.39 41.67
CA VAL A 896 -37.92 -64.18 41.19
C VAL A 896 -38.64 -63.40 40.10
N PHE A 897 -38.63 -63.97 38.89
CA PHE A 897 -39.33 -63.41 37.74
C PHE A 897 -40.77 -63.91 37.68
N PRO A 898 -41.76 -63.04 37.40
CA PRO A 898 -43.15 -63.45 37.25
C PRO A 898 -43.35 -64.31 36.01
N GLU A 899 -44.38 -65.16 36.02
CA GLU A 899 -44.69 -66.09 34.93
C GLU A 899 -45.04 -65.37 33.60
N THR A 900 -45.43 -64.10 33.67
CA THR A 900 -45.76 -63.24 32.52
C THR A 900 -44.56 -62.92 31.63
N VAL A 901 -43.32 -63.06 32.13
CA VAL A 901 -42.11 -62.79 31.34
C VAL A 901 -41.76 -64.01 30.49
N SER A 902 -41.99 -63.95 29.17
CA SER A 902 -41.99 -65.14 28.30
C SER A 902 -40.61 -65.61 27.79
N ALA A 903 -39.55 -64.81 27.92
CA ALA A 903 -38.15 -65.25 27.83
C ALA A 903 -37.24 -64.04 28.11
N VAL A 904 -36.29 -64.18 29.04
CA VAL A 904 -35.25 -63.16 29.25
C VAL A 904 -34.05 -63.52 28.38
N ARG A 905 -33.72 -62.65 27.42
CA ARG A 905 -32.60 -62.87 26.47
C ARG A 905 -31.28 -62.44 27.09
N LYS A 906 -31.28 -61.32 27.81
CA LYS A 906 -30.09 -60.71 28.41
C LYS A 906 -30.42 -60.21 29.80
N ALA A 907 -29.47 -60.31 30.72
CA ALA A 907 -29.57 -59.67 32.03
C ALA A 907 -28.20 -59.13 32.45
N TYR A 908 -28.19 -57.91 32.94
CA TYR A 908 -27.03 -57.19 33.46
C TYR A 908 -27.32 -56.69 34.86
N LEU A 909 -26.28 -56.58 35.66
CA LEU A 909 -26.34 -56.03 37.01
C LEU A 909 -25.29 -54.94 37.13
N VAL A 910 -25.72 -53.71 37.38
CA VAL A 910 -24.83 -52.60 37.72
C VAL A 910 -25.03 -52.28 39.19
N CYS A 911 -23.98 -52.15 39.98
CA CYS A 911 -24.12 -51.79 41.38
C CYS A 911 -23.11 -50.74 41.79
N SER A 912 -23.51 -49.85 42.69
CA SER A 912 -22.54 -49.05 43.43
C SER A 912 -21.88 -49.89 44.52
N TYR A 913 -20.67 -49.54 44.94
CA TYR A 913 -19.97 -50.22 46.01
C TYR A 913 -19.13 -49.26 46.84
N GLU A 914 -18.97 -49.59 48.10
CA GLU A 914 -18.20 -48.83 49.08
C GLU A 914 -17.07 -49.69 49.63
N ALA A 915 -15.93 -49.05 49.88
CA ALA A 915 -14.82 -49.68 50.57
C ALA A 915 -14.92 -49.45 52.08
N GLY A 916 -14.72 -50.49 52.87
CA GLY A 916 -14.54 -50.39 54.31
C GLY A 916 -13.10 -50.02 54.70
N ALA A 917 -12.82 -49.99 55.99
CA ALA A 917 -11.49 -49.69 56.53
C ALA A 917 -10.44 -50.70 56.03
N PRO A 918 -9.19 -50.28 55.81
CA PRO A 918 -8.11 -51.17 55.37
C PRO A 918 -7.81 -52.24 56.44
N GLN A 919 -7.82 -53.52 56.03
CA GLN A 919 -7.54 -54.65 56.92
C GLN A 919 -6.04 -54.88 57.15
N ARG A 920 -5.17 -54.32 56.29
CA ARG A 920 -3.71 -54.31 56.48
C ARG A 920 -3.21 -52.90 56.78
N CYS A 921 -2.33 -52.76 57.77
CA CYS A 921 -1.62 -51.52 58.03
C CYS A 921 -0.81 -51.12 56.78
N LEU A 922 -1.26 -50.06 56.11
CA LEU A 922 -0.39 -49.29 55.25
C LEU A 922 0.61 -48.56 56.17
N ALA A 923 1.87 -48.40 55.75
CA ALA A 923 2.79 -47.53 56.49
C ALA A 923 2.09 -46.17 56.70
N PRO A 924 2.10 -45.60 57.91
CA PRO A 924 1.48 -44.29 58.11
C PRO A 924 2.13 -43.33 57.12
N ALA A 925 1.34 -42.77 56.21
CA ALA A 925 1.78 -41.58 55.49
C ALA A 925 2.12 -40.54 56.56
N ASP A 926 3.22 -39.79 56.35
CA ASP A 926 3.64 -38.75 57.27
C ASP A 926 2.43 -37.88 57.63
N VAL A 927 2.13 -37.87 58.93
CA VAL A 927 0.99 -37.16 59.49
C VAL A 927 1.14 -35.68 59.08
N CYS A 928 0.16 -35.14 58.36
CA CYS A 928 0.05 -33.70 58.17
C CYS A 928 0.19 -33.02 59.55
N PRO A 929 1.11 -32.06 59.74
CA PRO A 929 1.32 -31.40 61.03
C PRO A 929 0.07 -30.65 61.53
N GLU A 930 -0.96 -30.50 60.69
CA GLU A 930 -2.24 -29.89 61.05
C GLU A 930 -3.33 -30.96 61.06
N GLY A 931 -3.78 -31.34 62.26
CA GLY A 931 -4.66 -32.47 62.54
C GLY A 931 -6.01 -32.43 61.81
N CYS A 932 -6.03 -32.97 60.59
CA CYS A 932 -7.26 -33.28 59.88
C CYS A 932 -7.91 -34.53 60.50
N ARG A 933 -9.00 -34.31 61.24
CA ARG A 933 -9.92 -35.37 61.66
C ARG A 933 -10.91 -35.66 60.53
N THR A 934 -10.59 -36.63 59.69
CA THR A 934 -11.61 -37.40 58.95
C THR A 934 -11.21 -38.88 59.00
N PRO A 935 -12.08 -39.79 59.49
CA PRO A 935 -11.75 -41.20 59.64
C PRO A 935 -11.59 -41.90 58.26
N CYS A 936 -10.65 -42.86 58.24
CA CYS A 936 -10.18 -43.68 57.11
C CYS A 936 -11.23 -44.51 56.36
#